data_AF-A0A354HVW1-F1
#
_entry.id   AF-A0A354HVW1-F1
#
_cell.length_a   1.000
_cell.length_b   1.000
_cell.length_c   1.000
_cell.angle_alpha   90.00
_cell.angle_beta   90.00
_cell.angle_gamma   90.00
#
_symmetry.space_group_name_H-M   'P 1'
#
loop_
_entity.id
_entity.type
_entity.pdbx_description
1 polymer ?
#
loop_
_entity_poly.entity_id
_entity_poly.type
_entity_poly.pdbx_seq_one_letter_code
_entity_poly.pdbx_strand_id
1 'polypeptide(L)'
;GRLFSKIAVHESLSGATTAVLAYGMNFPDGLAAASYAARNGWPILLTDIDRLPESSRIALEGKDVVVAGGEAVIGQAVIDELGGAVTRISGPNRAATSVELARFFRPGADKMYIATGYDFADALTGAVLAAKEDSGLLLVSTVVSGTVQDYLQELDSNLVILGGTGAVSKGVEERLASILNFLGENVEFVRPSSLAPVPGGQAVRYPYQGHVATVLDACGDYFKIRFGSITGWVPREDVAWTERNTDYVRLTWNFTAASDFVSEPPNASGYNVYAPISHSITQNSDGTYTLGVHTGINSSIPTARSNGYFVWMTVQQFGKDSNLSDGLIKDLIAEAQRLDVDGINIDFENLGLENRDKFTEFMDKLAVETSKLGLVLSVDVTRHAAASSWSVCYDRAALGRICDYVILMAYDQTSASSSVPGPVASLPWTRDSVNRLLAEVPPEKVILGIPFFNRVWIQERITADRDYVRATGSAVAIRTEPTTAGGSATVIRRVDSSVLLAYIDTVIGENILGNANWHKVDLGPEGIGYIAAYYSEIVPAGTVLDQITRSSHYSYRIIKDMVDNFDPDLKTSFWTTLSGEVRLITDVSIAYDSKTEQNLLTYTNAEGALCKIWLEDVVSLKKRLTLMHEKGLAGMAAWSINWMDGERQLWNHILED
;
A
#
# COMPACT_ATOMS: atom_id res chain seq x y z
N GLY A 1 0.20 -65.72 0.67
CA GLY A 1 1.59 -65.24 0.67
C GLY A 1 2.62 -66.34 0.88
N ARG A 2 2.87 -67.19 -0.11
CA ARG A 2 4.02 -68.14 -0.13
C ARG A 2 4.65 -68.33 -1.52
N LEU A 3 4.35 -67.46 -2.49
CA LEU A 3 4.83 -67.60 -3.88
C LEU A 3 5.88 -66.54 -4.31
N PHE A 4 6.07 -65.44 -3.56
CA PHE A 4 7.01 -64.37 -3.95
C PHE A 4 8.42 -64.50 -3.34
N SER A 5 8.64 -65.39 -2.37
CA SER A 5 9.95 -65.51 -1.69
C SER A 5 11.02 -66.32 -2.44
N LYS A 6 10.74 -66.82 -3.66
CA LYS A 6 11.68 -67.69 -4.40
C LYS A 6 12.18 -67.14 -5.74
N ILE A 7 11.70 -65.98 -6.22
CA ILE A 7 12.15 -65.43 -7.51
C ILE A 7 13.29 -64.40 -7.34
N ALA A 8 13.48 -63.81 -6.16
CA ALA A 8 14.47 -62.72 -5.98
C ALA A 8 15.90 -63.16 -5.60
N VAL A 9 16.18 -64.45 -5.37
CA VAL A 9 17.41 -64.83 -4.65
C VAL A 9 18.59 -65.20 -5.55
N HIS A 10 18.46 -65.48 -6.86
CA HIS A 10 19.56 -66.19 -7.52
C HIS A 10 20.32 -65.58 -8.71
N GLU A 11 19.84 -64.61 -9.50
CA GLU A 11 20.66 -64.14 -10.65
C GLU A 11 20.65 -62.65 -11.02
N SER A 12 19.82 -61.76 -10.43
CA SER A 12 19.74 -60.35 -10.90
C SER A 12 20.14 -59.24 -9.92
N LEU A 13 20.49 -59.54 -8.66
CA LEU A 13 20.68 -58.51 -7.61
C LEU A 13 22.04 -58.59 -6.87
N SER A 14 22.98 -59.40 -7.39
CA SER A 14 24.25 -59.74 -6.72
C SER A 14 25.26 -58.59 -6.58
N GLY A 15 24.98 -57.40 -7.13
CA GLY A 15 25.89 -56.24 -7.11
C GLY A 15 25.37 -54.98 -6.39
N ALA A 16 24.11 -54.93 -5.95
CA ALA A 16 23.56 -53.72 -5.33
C ALA A 16 24.12 -53.50 -3.91
N THR A 17 24.69 -52.34 -3.63
CA THR A 17 25.16 -51.94 -2.29
C THR A 17 24.04 -51.42 -1.40
N THR A 18 22.86 -51.15 -1.98
CA THR A 18 21.70 -50.58 -1.29
C THR A 18 20.44 -51.37 -1.62
N ALA A 19 19.52 -51.45 -0.66
CA ALA A 19 18.21 -52.08 -0.79
C ALA A 19 17.11 -51.17 -0.22
N VAL A 20 15.88 -51.36 -0.70
CA VAL A 20 14.69 -50.74 -0.11
C VAL A 20 14.00 -51.76 0.80
N LEU A 21 13.69 -51.37 2.03
CA LEU A 21 12.87 -52.15 2.97
C LEU A 21 11.48 -51.53 3.07
N ALA A 22 10.44 -52.33 2.84
CA ALA A 22 9.05 -51.90 2.91
C ALA A 22 8.18 -52.89 3.73
N TYR A 23 7.04 -52.43 4.23
CA TYR A 23 6.11 -53.28 4.96
C TYR A 23 5.46 -54.32 4.03
N GLY A 24 5.44 -55.59 4.43
CA GLY A 24 5.02 -56.71 3.58
C GLY A 24 3.51 -56.98 3.56
N MET A 25 2.77 -56.44 4.52
CA MET A 25 1.32 -56.70 4.64
C MET A 25 0.44 -55.57 4.10
N ASN A 26 1.04 -54.51 3.57
CA ASN A 26 0.36 -53.44 2.84
C ASN A 26 1.29 -52.91 1.73
N PHE A 27 0.74 -52.31 0.69
CA PHE A 27 1.49 -51.99 -0.52
C PHE A 27 1.94 -50.52 -0.74
N PRO A 28 1.34 -49.46 -0.14
CA PRO A 28 1.51 -48.10 -0.66
C PRO A 28 2.95 -47.58 -0.59
N ASP A 29 3.68 -47.85 0.50
CA ASP A 29 5.06 -47.38 0.64
C ASP A 29 6.02 -48.14 -0.28
N GLY A 30 5.81 -49.45 -0.44
CA GLY A 30 6.56 -50.28 -1.39
C GLY A 30 6.32 -49.87 -2.85
N LEU A 31 5.09 -49.51 -3.21
CA LEU A 31 4.75 -49.01 -4.55
C LEU A 31 5.35 -47.62 -4.81
N ALA A 32 5.24 -46.71 -3.83
CA ALA A 32 5.83 -45.37 -3.96
C ALA A 32 7.36 -45.42 -4.11
N ALA A 33 8.02 -46.41 -3.49
CA ALA A 33 9.45 -46.62 -3.61
C ALA A 33 9.85 -47.39 -4.89
N ALA A 34 8.91 -48.02 -5.59
CA ALA A 34 9.21 -48.98 -6.63
C ALA A 34 9.90 -48.37 -7.85
N SER A 35 9.51 -47.17 -8.27
CA SER A 35 10.15 -46.48 -9.41
C SER A 35 11.61 -46.17 -9.10
N TYR A 36 11.90 -45.71 -7.88
CA TYR A 36 13.25 -45.38 -7.45
C TYR A 36 14.11 -46.62 -7.25
N ALA A 37 13.55 -47.69 -6.67
CA ALA A 37 14.26 -48.96 -6.52
C ALA A 37 14.61 -49.55 -7.89
N ALA A 38 13.66 -49.58 -8.82
CA ALA A 38 13.87 -50.07 -10.17
C ALA A 38 14.89 -49.23 -10.96
N ARG A 39 14.81 -47.89 -10.87
CA ARG A 39 15.76 -46.97 -11.50
C ARG A 39 17.21 -47.23 -11.06
N ASN A 40 17.41 -47.52 -9.78
CA ASN A 40 18.74 -47.74 -9.21
C ASN A 40 19.19 -49.22 -9.22
N GLY A 41 18.35 -50.14 -9.70
CA GLY A 41 18.62 -51.58 -9.64
C GLY A 41 18.66 -52.15 -8.21
N TRP A 42 17.93 -51.52 -7.27
CA TRP A 42 17.88 -51.93 -5.87
C TRP A 42 16.74 -52.93 -5.63
N PRO A 43 16.98 -53.98 -4.83
CA PRO A 43 15.92 -54.88 -4.43
C PRO A 43 14.96 -54.20 -3.45
N ILE A 44 13.67 -54.50 -3.58
CA ILE A 44 12.67 -54.20 -2.54
C ILE A 44 12.46 -55.47 -1.73
N LEU A 45 12.76 -55.38 -0.43
CA LEU A 45 12.61 -56.46 0.54
C LEU A 45 11.49 -56.11 1.51
N LEU A 46 10.80 -57.14 1.98
CA LEU A 46 9.60 -56.98 2.78
C LEU A 46 9.84 -57.40 4.23
N THR A 47 9.23 -56.67 5.17
CA THR A 47 9.27 -56.95 6.61
C THR A 47 7.87 -56.92 7.22
N ASP A 48 7.70 -57.55 8.38
CA ASP A 48 6.58 -57.26 9.29
C ASP A 48 6.94 -56.06 10.18
N ILE A 49 5.98 -55.57 10.99
CA ILE A 49 6.15 -54.39 11.85
C ILE A 49 7.32 -54.58 12.82
N ASP A 50 7.34 -55.71 13.54
CA ASP A 50 8.32 -55.97 14.62
C ASP A 50 9.21 -57.20 14.33
N ARG A 51 9.25 -57.65 13.07
CA ARG A 51 9.99 -58.85 12.71
C ARG A 51 10.53 -58.79 11.29
N LEU A 52 11.85 -58.89 11.18
CA LEU A 52 12.52 -59.07 9.90
C LEU A 52 12.53 -60.56 9.50
N PRO A 53 11.89 -60.95 8.37
CA PRO A 53 11.95 -62.33 7.92
C PRO A 53 13.39 -62.73 7.57
N GLU A 54 13.75 -63.98 7.89
CA GLU A 54 15.09 -64.52 7.67
C GLU A 54 15.59 -64.34 6.22
N SER A 55 14.70 -64.49 5.24
CA SER A 55 15.03 -64.26 3.83
C SER A 55 15.40 -62.80 3.52
N SER A 56 14.72 -61.83 4.15
CA SER A 56 15.01 -60.41 3.99
C SER A 56 16.29 -60.05 4.73
N ARG A 57 16.50 -60.61 5.93
CA ARG A 57 17.74 -60.43 6.72
C ARG A 57 18.98 -60.88 5.94
N ILE A 58 18.95 -62.08 5.36
CA ILE A 58 20.05 -62.59 4.53
C ILE A 58 20.27 -61.70 3.30
N ALA A 59 19.20 -61.24 2.65
CA ALA A 59 19.32 -60.41 1.46
C ALA A 59 19.78 -58.96 1.74
N LEU A 60 19.66 -58.48 2.98
CA LEU A 60 20.11 -57.16 3.45
C LEU A 60 21.55 -57.18 3.99
N GLU A 61 22.16 -58.34 4.16
CA GLU A 61 23.50 -58.46 4.76
C GLU A 61 24.54 -57.66 3.94
N GLY A 62 25.22 -56.72 4.61
CA GLY A 62 26.23 -55.86 4.00
C GLY A 62 25.69 -54.78 3.06
N LYS A 63 24.39 -54.46 3.08
CA LYS A 63 23.77 -53.40 2.28
C LYS A 63 23.32 -52.22 3.12
N ASP A 64 23.42 -51.03 2.57
CA ASP A 64 22.71 -49.87 3.08
C ASP A 64 21.20 -50.03 2.80
N VAL A 65 20.37 -49.49 3.69
CA VAL A 65 18.92 -49.72 3.66
C VAL A 65 18.16 -48.41 3.65
N VAL A 66 17.37 -48.21 2.60
CA VAL A 66 16.34 -47.18 2.56
C VAL A 66 15.03 -47.78 3.04
N VAL A 67 14.54 -47.31 4.18
CA VAL A 67 13.28 -47.78 4.76
C VAL A 67 12.16 -46.89 4.25
N ALA A 68 11.28 -47.46 3.42
CA ALA A 68 10.10 -46.79 2.91
C ALA A 68 8.90 -47.09 3.83
N GLY A 69 8.54 -46.12 4.68
CA GLY A 69 7.44 -46.24 5.63
C GLY A 69 7.82 -45.79 7.04
N GLY A 70 6.81 -45.33 7.77
CA GLY A 70 6.97 -44.82 9.15
C GLY A 70 7.13 -45.92 10.19
N GLU A 71 7.39 -45.54 11.43
CA GLU A 71 7.57 -46.47 12.56
C GLU A 71 6.33 -47.34 12.83
N ALA A 72 5.14 -46.82 12.52
CA ALA A 72 3.87 -47.55 12.68
C ALA A 72 3.73 -48.79 11.77
N VAL A 73 4.54 -48.90 10.71
CA VAL A 73 4.52 -50.04 9.77
C VAL A 73 5.85 -50.79 9.70
N ILE A 74 6.95 -50.17 10.12
CA ILE A 74 8.27 -50.79 10.28
C ILE A 74 8.87 -50.24 11.57
N GLY A 75 8.73 -51.00 12.66
CA GLY A 75 9.11 -50.61 14.01
C GLY A 75 10.63 -50.55 14.22
N GLN A 76 11.06 -49.91 15.30
CA GLN A 76 12.48 -49.74 15.61
C GLN A 76 13.22 -51.07 15.81
N ALA A 77 12.54 -52.11 16.32
CA ALA A 77 13.13 -53.44 16.49
C ALA A 77 13.67 -54.02 15.18
N VAL A 78 12.96 -53.81 14.07
CA VAL A 78 13.43 -54.24 12.74
C VAL A 78 14.65 -53.46 12.29
N ILE A 79 14.70 -52.16 12.61
CA ILE A 79 15.83 -51.29 12.24
C ILE A 79 17.10 -51.67 12.99
N ASP A 80 16.97 -52.02 14.27
CA ASP A 80 18.08 -52.43 15.12
C ASP A 80 18.72 -53.76 14.67
N GLU A 81 17.99 -54.57 13.89
CA GLU A 81 18.49 -55.80 13.26
C GLU A 81 19.30 -55.56 11.97
N LEU A 82 19.30 -54.34 11.43
CA LEU A 82 19.98 -54.00 10.16
C LEU A 82 21.47 -53.68 10.40
N GLY A 83 22.35 -54.29 9.61
CA GLY A 83 23.81 -54.14 9.76
C GLY A 83 24.47 -53.02 8.94
N GLY A 84 23.74 -52.37 8.02
CA GLY A 84 24.24 -51.29 7.16
C GLY A 84 23.73 -49.91 7.55
N ALA A 85 24.08 -48.86 6.80
CA ALA A 85 23.54 -47.53 7.05
C ALA A 85 22.04 -47.49 6.73
N VAL A 86 21.24 -46.97 7.65
CA VAL A 86 19.78 -46.92 7.51
C VAL A 86 19.31 -45.49 7.30
N THR A 87 18.55 -45.26 6.23
CA THR A 87 17.84 -43.99 5.99
C THR A 87 16.34 -44.27 5.92
N ARG A 88 15.56 -43.74 6.87
CA ARG A 88 14.10 -43.85 6.85
C ARG A 88 13.48 -42.68 6.11
N ILE A 89 12.55 -42.97 5.22
CA ILE A 89 11.77 -42.00 4.46
C ILE A 89 10.30 -42.32 4.66
N SER A 90 9.55 -41.37 5.21
CA SER A 90 8.15 -41.56 5.57
C SER A 90 7.43 -40.24 5.72
N GLY A 91 6.15 -40.22 5.36
CA GLY A 91 5.21 -39.15 5.71
C GLY A 91 4.10 -39.63 6.65
N PRO A 92 3.24 -38.71 7.14
CA PRO A 92 2.10 -39.04 8.00
C PRO A 92 1.02 -39.90 7.31
N ASN A 93 1.07 -40.03 5.99
CA ASN A 93 0.17 -40.86 5.20
C ASN A 93 0.84 -41.27 3.87
N ARG A 94 0.21 -42.18 3.13
CA ARG A 94 0.74 -42.73 1.86
C ARG A 94 1.08 -41.69 0.80
N ALA A 95 0.29 -40.61 0.69
CA ALA A 95 0.55 -39.54 -0.25
C ALA A 95 1.81 -38.76 0.16
N ALA A 96 1.92 -38.41 1.43
CA ALA A 96 3.10 -37.73 1.96
C ALA A 96 4.37 -38.60 1.86
N THR A 97 4.30 -39.91 2.16
CA THR A 97 5.46 -40.81 1.96
C THR A 97 5.91 -40.82 0.49
N SER A 98 4.99 -40.80 -0.47
CA SER A 98 5.36 -40.74 -1.89
C SER A 98 6.08 -39.45 -2.28
N VAL A 99 5.70 -38.32 -1.66
CA VAL A 99 6.38 -37.02 -1.85
C VAL A 99 7.77 -37.03 -1.20
N GLU A 100 7.91 -37.53 0.03
CA GLU A 100 9.21 -37.60 0.72
C GLU A 100 10.21 -38.49 -0.04
N LEU A 101 9.73 -39.60 -0.61
CA LEU A 101 10.55 -40.45 -1.49
C LEU A 101 10.97 -39.68 -2.75
N ALA A 102 10.06 -38.93 -3.38
CA ALA A 102 10.39 -38.12 -4.55
C ALA A 102 11.45 -37.03 -4.23
N ARG A 103 11.31 -36.33 -3.09
CA ARG A 103 12.29 -35.32 -2.63
C ARG A 103 13.66 -35.93 -2.36
N PHE A 104 13.71 -37.11 -1.74
CA PHE A 104 14.95 -37.81 -1.47
C PHE A 104 15.66 -38.27 -2.74
N PHE A 105 14.92 -38.91 -3.65
CA PHE A 105 15.49 -39.52 -4.85
C PHE A 105 15.69 -38.57 -6.02
N ARG A 106 15.04 -37.40 -6.02
CA ARG A 106 15.13 -36.34 -7.04
C ARG A 106 15.04 -36.91 -8.47
N PRO A 107 13.88 -37.46 -8.87
CA PRO A 107 13.66 -37.87 -10.26
C PRO A 107 13.76 -36.67 -11.21
N GLY A 108 13.98 -36.96 -12.49
CA GLY A 108 13.81 -35.99 -13.56
C GLY A 108 12.41 -35.36 -13.49
N ALA A 109 12.36 -34.04 -13.64
CA ALA A 109 11.15 -33.24 -13.44
C ALA A 109 10.34 -33.04 -14.72
N ASP A 110 10.74 -33.57 -15.87
CA ASP A 110 10.00 -33.34 -17.13
C ASP A 110 8.59 -33.96 -17.12
N LYS A 111 8.43 -35.04 -16.36
CA LYS A 111 7.18 -35.81 -16.26
C LYS A 111 7.06 -36.45 -14.90
N MET A 112 5.84 -36.51 -14.34
CA MET A 112 5.52 -37.22 -13.11
C MET A 112 4.29 -38.11 -13.30
N TYR A 113 4.29 -39.28 -12.67
CA TYR A 113 3.18 -40.24 -12.73
C TYR A 113 2.31 -40.14 -11.49
N ILE A 114 0.99 -40.15 -11.68
CA ILE A 114 0.01 -40.07 -10.60
C ILE A 114 -0.85 -41.34 -10.59
N ALA A 115 -0.99 -41.99 -9.45
CA ALA A 115 -1.85 -43.15 -9.27
C ALA A 115 -2.63 -43.09 -7.96
N THR A 116 -3.71 -43.86 -7.86
CA THR A 116 -4.44 -44.00 -6.59
C THR A 116 -3.59 -44.71 -5.55
N GLY A 117 -3.63 -44.22 -4.31
CA GLY A 117 -3.01 -44.89 -3.18
C GLY A 117 -3.85 -46.05 -2.63
N TYR A 118 -5.10 -46.24 -3.07
CA TYR A 118 -6.04 -47.22 -2.49
C TYR A 118 -6.03 -48.60 -3.18
N ASP A 119 -5.47 -48.69 -4.38
CA ASP A 119 -5.30 -49.93 -5.14
C ASP A 119 -3.90 -49.96 -5.76
N PHE A 120 -3.47 -51.09 -6.30
CA PHE A 120 -2.07 -51.31 -6.69
C PHE A 120 -1.86 -51.54 -8.19
N ALA A 121 -2.87 -51.91 -8.97
CA ALA A 121 -2.67 -52.35 -10.36
C ALA A 121 -2.00 -51.27 -11.25
N ASP A 122 -2.52 -50.05 -11.20
CA ASP A 122 -2.03 -48.92 -11.99
C ASP A 122 -0.68 -48.41 -11.48
N ALA A 123 -0.54 -48.29 -10.15
CA ALA A 123 0.71 -47.86 -9.52
C ALA A 123 1.85 -48.86 -9.75
N LEU A 124 1.57 -50.17 -9.72
CA LEU A 124 2.57 -51.23 -9.91
C LEU A 124 3.14 -51.22 -11.33
N THR A 125 2.27 -51.11 -12.34
CA THR A 125 2.70 -51.05 -13.75
C THR A 125 3.29 -49.68 -14.09
N GLY A 126 2.73 -48.62 -13.52
CA GLY A 126 3.22 -47.25 -13.62
C GLY A 126 4.61 -47.03 -13.06
N ALA A 127 4.95 -47.64 -11.93
CA ALA A 127 6.26 -47.51 -11.31
C ALA A 127 7.40 -47.99 -12.25
N VAL A 128 7.14 -49.03 -13.05
CA VAL A 128 8.11 -49.53 -14.05
C VAL A 128 8.31 -48.51 -15.17
N LEU A 129 7.23 -47.88 -15.62
CA LEU A 129 7.28 -46.83 -16.63
C LEU A 129 8.01 -45.59 -16.10
N ALA A 130 7.68 -45.16 -14.87
CA ALA A 130 8.34 -44.06 -14.18
C ALA A 130 9.85 -44.30 -14.04
N ALA A 131 10.27 -45.52 -13.65
CA ALA A 131 11.68 -45.88 -13.56
C ALA A 131 12.41 -45.77 -14.91
N LYS A 132 11.76 -46.21 -16.00
CA LYS A 132 12.34 -46.17 -17.35
C LYS A 132 12.54 -44.74 -17.86
N GLU A 133 11.67 -43.83 -17.46
CA GLU A 133 11.69 -42.43 -17.88
C GLU A 133 12.41 -41.50 -16.87
N ASP A 134 13.15 -42.06 -15.89
CA ASP A 134 13.78 -41.31 -14.80
C ASP A 134 12.81 -40.37 -14.07
N SER A 135 11.58 -40.84 -13.82
CA SER A 135 10.46 -40.09 -13.27
C SER A 135 10.01 -40.66 -11.91
N GLY A 136 9.20 -39.88 -11.18
CA GLY A 136 8.61 -40.27 -9.90
C GLY A 136 7.14 -40.71 -10.01
N LEU A 137 6.70 -41.48 -9.01
CA LEU A 137 5.30 -41.87 -8.82
C LEU A 137 4.76 -41.22 -7.54
N LEU A 138 3.72 -40.39 -7.67
CA LEU A 138 3.00 -39.79 -6.55
C LEU A 138 1.65 -40.47 -6.36
N LEU A 139 1.26 -40.63 -5.11
CA LEU A 139 -0.01 -41.27 -4.75
C LEU A 139 -1.05 -40.22 -4.35
N VAL A 140 -2.24 -40.32 -4.95
CA VAL A 140 -3.41 -39.50 -4.62
C VAL A 140 -4.53 -40.34 -4.01
N SER A 141 -5.51 -39.69 -3.39
CA SER A 141 -6.68 -40.33 -2.82
C SER A 141 -7.93 -39.95 -3.61
N THR A 142 -9.10 -39.86 -2.97
CA THR A 142 -10.29 -39.21 -3.58
C THR A 142 -10.11 -37.70 -3.75
N VAL A 143 -9.05 -37.13 -3.17
CA VAL A 143 -8.62 -35.74 -3.28
C VAL A 143 -7.10 -35.66 -3.50
N VAL A 144 -6.62 -34.55 -4.09
CA VAL A 144 -5.20 -34.18 -4.09
C VAL A 144 -4.86 -33.63 -2.70
N SER A 145 -3.92 -34.25 -2.00
CA SER A 145 -3.49 -33.77 -0.69
C SER A 145 -2.66 -32.49 -0.81
N GLY A 146 -2.66 -31.64 0.22
CA GLY A 146 -1.85 -30.42 0.25
C GLY A 146 -0.36 -30.71 -0.03
N THR A 147 0.20 -31.76 0.56
CA THR A 147 1.59 -32.17 0.33
C THR A 147 1.91 -32.51 -1.13
N VAL A 148 0.97 -33.15 -1.86
CA VAL A 148 1.15 -33.44 -3.28
C VAL A 148 1.02 -32.17 -4.11
N GLN A 149 0.06 -31.30 -3.77
CA GLN A 149 -0.08 -29.99 -4.41
C GLN A 149 1.20 -29.15 -4.27
N ASP A 150 1.70 -28.98 -3.04
CA ASP A 150 2.88 -28.16 -2.77
C ASP A 150 4.09 -28.67 -3.56
N TYR A 151 4.28 -30.00 -3.60
CA TYR A 151 5.36 -30.60 -4.36
C TYR A 151 5.20 -30.42 -5.88
N LEU A 152 3.98 -30.50 -6.41
CA LEU A 152 3.72 -30.26 -7.83
C LEU A 152 3.93 -28.80 -8.24
N GLN A 153 3.71 -27.84 -7.33
CA GLN A 153 3.98 -26.42 -7.59
C GLN A 153 5.48 -26.09 -7.61
N GLU A 154 6.31 -26.90 -6.95
CA GLU A 154 7.77 -26.77 -7.01
C GLU A 154 8.36 -27.27 -8.35
N LEU A 155 7.57 -27.97 -9.17
CA LEU A 155 8.02 -28.65 -10.39
C LEU A 155 7.37 -28.06 -11.64
N ASP A 156 8.14 -27.99 -12.73
CA ASP A 156 7.63 -27.74 -14.09
C ASP A 156 7.45 -29.10 -14.82
N SER A 157 6.49 -29.90 -14.35
CA SER A 157 6.30 -31.29 -14.80
C SER A 157 5.01 -31.52 -15.56
N ASN A 158 5.08 -32.28 -16.65
CA ASN A 158 3.89 -32.89 -17.25
C ASN A 158 3.37 -34.03 -16.35
N LEU A 159 2.05 -34.10 -16.14
CA LEU A 159 1.45 -35.17 -15.34
C LEU A 159 0.83 -36.26 -16.20
N VAL A 160 1.11 -37.51 -15.86
CA VAL A 160 0.45 -38.68 -16.45
C VAL A 160 -0.34 -39.40 -15.37
N ILE A 161 -1.66 -39.38 -15.50
CA ILE A 161 -2.58 -40.10 -14.61
C ILE A 161 -2.66 -41.57 -15.06
N LEU A 162 -2.49 -42.47 -14.10
CA LEU A 162 -2.54 -43.91 -14.30
C LEU A 162 -3.83 -44.46 -13.69
N GLY A 163 -4.57 -45.20 -14.52
CA GLY A 163 -5.89 -45.74 -14.18
C GLY A 163 -7.05 -44.94 -14.75
N GLY A 164 -8.24 -45.52 -14.71
CA GLY A 164 -9.48 -44.85 -15.13
C GLY A 164 -10.10 -43.98 -14.03
N THR A 165 -11.25 -43.37 -14.32
CA THR A 165 -11.97 -42.47 -13.38
C THR A 165 -12.42 -43.14 -12.08
N GLY A 166 -12.44 -44.47 -12.02
CA GLY A 166 -12.68 -45.23 -10.79
C GLY A 166 -11.48 -45.30 -9.85
N ALA A 167 -10.25 -45.17 -10.38
CA ALA A 167 -9.01 -45.14 -9.61
C ALA A 167 -8.62 -43.70 -9.23
N VAL A 168 -8.59 -42.81 -10.23
CA VAL A 168 -8.35 -41.37 -10.05
C VAL A 168 -9.57 -40.64 -10.59
N SER A 169 -10.37 -40.04 -9.70
CA SER A 169 -11.64 -39.43 -10.10
C SER A 169 -11.42 -38.23 -11.03
N LYS A 170 -12.44 -37.90 -11.83
CA LYS A 170 -12.40 -36.71 -12.69
C LYS A 170 -12.14 -35.42 -11.91
N GLY A 171 -12.66 -35.31 -10.69
CA GLY A 171 -12.39 -34.16 -9.82
C GLY A 171 -10.92 -34.06 -9.37
N VAL A 172 -10.24 -35.20 -9.20
CA VAL A 172 -8.79 -35.23 -8.92
C VAL A 172 -8.00 -34.82 -10.16
N GLU A 173 -8.36 -35.31 -11.34
CA GLU A 173 -7.76 -34.91 -12.63
C GLU A 173 -7.89 -33.40 -12.87
N GLU A 174 -9.10 -32.84 -12.75
CA GLU A 174 -9.37 -31.40 -12.91
C GLU A 174 -8.57 -30.56 -11.89
N ARG A 175 -8.42 -31.06 -10.66
CA ARG A 175 -7.57 -30.41 -9.64
C ARG A 175 -6.09 -30.44 -10.01
N LEU A 176 -5.57 -31.55 -10.51
CA LEU A 176 -4.17 -31.66 -10.96
C LEU A 176 -3.90 -30.72 -12.14
N ALA A 177 -4.79 -30.66 -13.12
CA ALA A 177 -4.68 -29.74 -14.25
C ALA A 177 -4.74 -28.27 -13.81
N SER A 178 -5.54 -27.96 -12.79
CA SER A 178 -5.61 -26.63 -12.19
C SER A 178 -4.28 -26.18 -11.57
N ILE A 179 -3.63 -27.09 -10.83
CA ILE A 179 -2.35 -26.81 -10.15
C ILE A 179 -1.26 -26.42 -11.16
N LEU A 180 -1.23 -27.05 -12.33
CA LEU A 180 -0.18 -26.83 -13.33
C LEU A 180 -0.37 -25.56 -14.19
N ASN A 181 -1.60 -25.07 -14.37
CA ASN A 181 -1.89 -24.12 -15.44
C ASN A 181 -2.34 -22.73 -14.98
N PHE A 182 -2.75 -22.54 -13.72
CA PHE A 182 -3.46 -21.31 -13.34
C PHE A 182 -2.96 -20.66 -12.05
N LEU A 183 -2.17 -21.35 -11.22
CA LEU A 183 -1.81 -20.83 -9.91
C LEU A 183 -0.69 -19.81 -10.00
N GLY A 184 -0.90 -18.63 -9.39
CA GLY A 184 0.04 -17.52 -9.43
C GLY A 184 -0.13 -16.58 -10.62
N GLU A 185 -0.95 -16.95 -11.60
CA GLU A 185 -1.31 -16.09 -12.73
C GLU A 185 -2.29 -15.00 -12.31
N ASN A 186 -2.21 -13.84 -12.97
CA ASN A 186 -3.08 -12.70 -12.70
C ASN A 186 -4.27 -12.66 -13.65
N VAL A 187 -5.44 -12.38 -13.06
CA VAL A 187 -6.69 -12.16 -13.79
C VAL A 187 -7.25 -10.78 -13.47
N GLU A 188 -7.87 -10.16 -14.46
CA GLU A 188 -8.59 -8.91 -14.35
C GLU A 188 -10.09 -9.15 -14.48
N PHE A 189 -10.89 -8.57 -13.59
CA PHE A 189 -12.34 -8.64 -13.65
C PHE A 189 -12.87 -7.88 -14.86
N VAL A 190 -13.49 -8.57 -15.81
CA VAL A 190 -14.11 -7.93 -16.99
C VAL A 190 -15.51 -7.40 -16.69
N ARG A 191 -16.11 -7.82 -15.58
CA ARG A 191 -17.35 -7.28 -15.00
C ARG A 191 -17.34 -7.44 -13.48
N PRO A 192 -18.15 -6.68 -12.74
CA PRO A 192 -18.30 -6.90 -11.29
C PRO A 192 -18.81 -8.32 -11.01
N SER A 193 -18.28 -8.94 -9.96
CA SER A 193 -18.58 -10.34 -9.61
C SER A 193 -18.88 -10.48 -8.12
N SER A 194 -19.53 -11.57 -7.72
CA SER A 194 -19.72 -11.92 -6.31
C SER A 194 -18.70 -12.96 -5.86
N LEU A 195 -17.95 -12.63 -4.82
CA LEU A 195 -17.04 -13.54 -4.14
C LEU A 195 -17.83 -14.41 -3.17
N ALA A 196 -17.72 -15.73 -3.27
CA ALA A 196 -18.39 -16.69 -2.38
C ALA A 196 -17.40 -17.56 -1.60
N PRO A 197 -17.74 -18.08 -0.40
CA PRO A 197 -16.85 -18.96 0.38
C PRO A 197 -16.53 -20.30 -0.32
N VAL A 198 -17.47 -20.78 -1.14
CA VAL A 198 -17.36 -21.99 -1.96
C VAL A 198 -17.98 -21.71 -3.33
N PRO A 199 -17.64 -22.47 -4.39
CA PRO A 199 -18.28 -22.34 -5.70
C PRO A 199 -19.81 -22.40 -5.57
N GLY A 200 -20.51 -21.36 -6.04
CA GLY A 200 -21.98 -21.24 -5.97
C GLY A 200 -22.58 -20.93 -4.59
N GLY A 201 -21.76 -20.63 -3.57
CA GLY A 201 -22.21 -20.27 -2.22
C GLY A 201 -22.78 -18.85 -2.10
N GLN A 202 -23.17 -18.46 -0.88
CA GLN A 202 -23.64 -17.09 -0.60
C GLN A 202 -22.52 -16.07 -0.85
N ALA A 203 -22.86 -14.96 -1.51
CA ALA A 203 -21.94 -13.85 -1.74
C ALA A 203 -21.51 -13.19 -0.42
N VAL A 204 -20.21 -12.90 -0.30
CA VAL A 204 -19.60 -12.22 0.85
C VAL A 204 -18.88 -10.92 0.48
N ARG A 205 -18.45 -10.75 -0.77
CA ARG A 205 -17.84 -9.52 -1.32
C ARG A 205 -18.19 -9.34 -2.79
N TYR A 206 -17.96 -8.13 -3.30
CA TYR A 206 -18.20 -7.79 -4.70
C TYR A 206 -16.97 -7.13 -5.34
N PRO A 207 -15.99 -7.90 -5.84
CA PRO A 207 -14.92 -7.34 -6.67
C PRO A 207 -15.49 -6.57 -7.86
N TYR A 208 -14.93 -5.39 -8.12
CA TYR A 208 -15.35 -4.49 -9.19
C TYR A 208 -14.63 -4.80 -10.50
N GLN A 209 -15.19 -4.31 -11.62
CA GLN A 209 -14.57 -4.43 -12.93
C GLN A 209 -13.22 -3.69 -12.98
N GLY A 210 -12.20 -4.30 -13.57
CA GLY A 210 -10.85 -3.76 -13.68
C GLY A 210 -9.95 -4.07 -12.48
N HIS A 211 -10.50 -4.67 -11.42
CA HIS A 211 -9.70 -5.21 -10.32
C HIS A 211 -8.81 -6.34 -10.82
N VAL A 212 -7.55 -6.35 -10.40
CA VAL A 212 -6.58 -7.42 -10.71
C VAL A 212 -6.39 -8.28 -9.47
N ALA A 213 -6.50 -9.59 -9.64
CA ALA A 213 -6.28 -10.56 -8.58
C ALA A 213 -5.42 -11.73 -9.07
N THR A 214 -4.62 -12.29 -8.17
CA THR A 214 -3.87 -13.52 -8.42
C THR A 214 -4.76 -14.74 -8.16
N VAL A 215 -4.70 -15.72 -9.05
CA VAL A 215 -5.41 -16.99 -8.89
C VAL A 215 -4.69 -17.86 -7.86
N LEU A 216 -5.41 -18.20 -6.78
CA LEU A 216 -4.91 -18.96 -5.63
C LEU A 216 -5.33 -20.44 -5.65
N ASP A 217 -6.42 -20.77 -6.35
CA ASP A 217 -6.93 -22.13 -6.58
C ASP A 217 -7.91 -22.09 -7.78
N ALA A 218 -8.23 -23.23 -8.37
CA ALA A 218 -9.27 -23.34 -9.39
C ALA A 218 -10.04 -24.65 -9.26
N CYS A 219 -11.36 -24.59 -9.46
CA CYS A 219 -12.27 -25.74 -9.35
C CYS A 219 -13.47 -25.53 -10.27
N GLY A 220 -13.70 -26.46 -11.22
CA GLY A 220 -14.74 -26.32 -12.24
C GLY A 220 -14.65 -24.96 -12.95
N ASP A 221 -15.78 -24.27 -13.06
CA ASP A 221 -15.88 -22.94 -13.70
C ASP A 221 -15.54 -21.77 -12.76
N TYR A 222 -14.77 -22.01 -11.69
CA TYR A 222 -14.44 -20.99 -10.70
C TYR A 222 -12.93 -20.85 -10.46
N PHE A 223 -12.51 -19.63 -10.16
CA PHE A 223 -11.20 -19.32 -9.59
C PHE A 223 -11.34 -18.88 -8.14
N LYS A 224 -10.39 -19.28 -7.30
CA LYS A 224 -10.25 -18.78 -5.94
C LYS A 224 -9.27 -17.61 -5.96
N ILE A 225 -9.70 -16.47 -5.43
CA ILE A 225 -8.91 -15.24 -5.37
C ILE A 225 -8.99 -14.64 -3.98
N ARG A 226 -8.08 -13.70 -3.67
CA ARG A 226 -8.16 -12.85 -2.49
C ARG A 226 -8.66 -11.47 -2.89
N PHE A 227 -9.62 -10.95 -2.13
CA PHE A 227 -10.14 -9.59 -2.25
C PHE A 227 -10.17 -8.96 -0.85
N GLY A 228 -9.20 -8.10 -0.58
CA GLY A 228 -8.99 -7.54 0.76
C GLY A 228 -8.51 -8.61 1.72
N SER A 229 -9.08 -8.66 2.93
CA SER A 229 -8.78 -9.70 3.92
C SER A 229 -9.45 -11.05 3.63
N ILE A 230 -10.33 -11.13 2.64
CA ILE A 230 -11.16 -12.31 2.36
C ILE A 230 -10.65 -13.08 1.15
N THR A 231 -10.64 -14.40 1.25
CA THR A 231 -10.39 -15.30 0.12
C THR A 231 -11.68 -16.05 -0.23
N GLY A 232 -12.01 -16.17 -1.50
CA GLY A 232 -13.22 -16.85 -1.96
C GLY A 232 -13.20 -17.16 -3.45
N TRP A 233 -14.30 -17.67 -3.97
CA TRP A 233 -14.47 -18.14 -5.34
C TRP A 233 -15.27 -17.15 -6.18
N VAL A 234 -14.83 -16.94 -7.42
CA VAL A 234 -15.51 -16.16 -8.46
C VAL A 234 -15.64 -16.99 -9.74
N PRO A 235 -16.69 -16.79 -10.55
CA PRO A 235 -16.82 -17.42 -11.86
C PRO A 235 -15.66 -17.06 -12.80
N ARG A 236 -15.14 -18.02 -13.55
CA ARG A 236 -14.09 -17.80 -14.57
C ARG A 236 -14.54 -16.87 -15.68
N GLU A 237 -15.83 -16.86 -16.01
CA GLU A 237 -16.41 -15.97 -17.03
C GLU A 237 -16.41 -14.48 -16.62
N ASP A 238 -16.20 -14.18 -15.33
CA ASP A 238 -16.16 -12.80 -14.84
C ASP A 238 -14.78 -12.17 -14.96
N VAL A 239 -13.76 -12.95 -15.33
CA VAL A 239 -12.37 -12.50 -15.38
C VAL A 239 -11.69 -12.89 -16.70
N ALA A 240 -10.62 -12.16 -17.03
CA ALA A 240 -9.73 -12.45 -18.15
C ALA A 240 -8.27 -12.43 -17.69
N TRP A 241 -7.41 -13.20 -18.35
CA TRP A 241 -5.96 -13.16 -18.08
C TRP A 241 -5.39 -11.77 -18.36
N THR A 242 -4.47 -11.33 -17.51
CA THR A 242 -3.85 -10.00 -17.65
C THR A 242 -2.36 -10.06 -17.30
N GLU A 243 -1.55 -9.27 -18.00
CA GLU A 243 -0.14 -9.05 -17.65
C GLU A 243 0.02 -8.00 -16.53
N ARG A 244 -1.07 -7.35 -16.11
CA ARG A 244 -1.05 -6.41 -14.98
C ARG A 244 -0.75 -7.17 -13.69
N ASN A 245 0.24 -6.69 -12.94
CA ASN A 245 0.65 -7.32 -11.68
C ASN A 245 -0.26 -6.97 -10.50
N THR A 246 -0.78 -5.74 -10.46
CA THR A 246 -1.69 -5.29 -9.41
C THR A 246 -2.55 -4.13 -9.93
N ASP A 247 -3.70 -3.93 -9.29
CA ASP A 247 -4.31 -2.61 -9.31
C ASP A 247 -3.59 -1.73 -8.28
N TYR A 248 -3.24 -0.50 -8.64
CA TYR A 248 -2.58 0.41 -7.70
C TYR A 248 -3.62 1.11 -6.83
N VAL A 249 -3.18 1.62 -5.68
CA VAL A 249 -4.07 2.25 -4.71
C VAL A 249 -4.51 3.61 -5.24
N ARG A 250 -5.82 3.81 -5.36
CA ARG A 250 -6.47 5.09 -5.60
C ARG A 250 -7.33 5.36 -4.38
N LEU A 251 -6.72 6.00 -3.39
CA LEU A 251 -7.33 6.26 -2.09
C LEU A 251 -7.98 7.64 -2.09
N THR A 252 -9.07 7.78 -1.35
CA THR A 252 -9.65 9.09 -1.10
C THR A 252 -10.09 9.23 0.35
N TRP A 253 -9.65 10.30 1.01
CA TRP A 253 -10.18 10.64 2.32
C TRP A 253 -11.57 11.29 2.19
N ASN A 254 -12.44 11.00 3.15
CA ASN A 254 -13.75 11.63 3.28
C ASN A 254 -13.97 12.14 4.71
N PHE A 255 -13.86 13.46 4.91
CA PHE A 255 -13.98 14.06 6.24
C PHE A 255 -15.42 14.27 6.70
N THR A 256 -16.42 14.08 5.84
CA THR A 256 -17.84 14.09 6.25
C THR A 256 -18.38 12.69 6.50
N ALA A 257 -17.63 11.65 6.09
CA ALA A 257 -18.08 10.26 6.05
C ALA A 257 -19.45 10.08 5.34
N ALA A 258 -19.80 10.98 4.41
CA ALA A 258 -21.05 10.90 3.66
C ALA A 258 -21.02 9.76 2.63
N SER A 259 -22.11 9.01 2.52
CA SER A 259 -22.21 7.79 1.69
C SER A 259 -22.43 8.07 0.21
N ASP A 260 -22.82 9.29 -0.15
CA ASP A 260 -23.11 9.69 -1.52
C ASP A 260 -21.86 9.63 -2.40
N PHE A 261 -20.66 9.81 -1.84
CA PHE A 261 -19.42 9.63 -2.59
C PHE A 261 -19.19 8.19 -3.05
N VAL A 262 -19.69 7.20 -2.33
CA VAL A 262 -19.47 5.77 -2.62
C VAL A 262 -20.71 5.08 -3.17
N SER A 263 -21.64 5.82 -3.80
CA SER A 263 -22.89 5.26 -4.33
C SER A 263 -22.70 4.40 -5.60
N GLU A 264 -21.60 4.62 -6.33
CA GLU A 264 -21.23 3.91 -7.56
C GLU A 264 -19.98 3.05 -7.33
N PRO A 265 -19.72 1.98 -8.11
CA PRO A 265 -18.55 1.14 -7.94
C PRO A 265 -17.23 1.86 -8.35
N PRO A 266 -16.07 1.35 -7.90
CA PRO A 266 -14.75 1.95 -8.17
C PRO A 266 -14.44 2.28 -9.63
N ASN A 267 -14.85 1.44 -10.57
CA ASN A 267 -14.61 1.67 -12.00
C ASN A 267 -15.47 2.81 -12.59
N ALA A 268 -16.52 3.24 -11.90
CA ALA A 268 -17.32 4.40 -12.27
C ALA A 268 -16.85 5.67 -11.57
N SER A 269 -16.36 5.56 -10.33
CA SER A 269 -15.89 6.71 -9.53
C SER A 269 -14.42 7.08 -9.76
N GLY A 270 -13.62 6.15 -10.28
CA GLY A 270 -12.20 6.34 -10.57
C GLY A 270 -11.27 6.10 -9.38
N TYR A 271 -11.77 5.63 -8.22
CA TYR A 271 -10.95 5.28 -7.05
C TYR A 271 -11.43 3.99 -6.39
N ASN A 272 -10.52 3.25 -5.76
CA ASN A 272 -10.78 1.89 -5.27
C ASN A 272 -10.62 1.71 -3.76
N VAL A 273 -10.01 2.67 -3.07
CA VAL A 273 -9.90 2.69 -1.61
C VAL A 273 -10.66 3.89 -1.05
N TYR A 274 -11.67 3.62 -0.24
CA TYR A 274 -12.44 4.62 0.49
C TYR A 274 -11.92 4.75 1.91
N ALA A 275 -11.47 5.95 2.28
CA ALA A 275 -10.90 6.22 3.60
C ALA A 275 -11.71 7.29 4.37
N PRO A 276 -12.86 6.94 4.98
CA PRO A 276 -13.61 7.89 5.79
C PRO A 276 -12.79 8.26 7.03
N ILE A 277 -12.84 9.54 7.42
CA ILE A 277 -12.44 9.92 8.78
C ILE A 277 -13.48 9.32 9.72
N SER A 278 -13.09 8.23 10.38
CA SER A 278 -14.01 7.41 11.16
C SER A 278 -13.96 7.75 12.63
N HIS A 279 -12.74 8.02 13.13
CA HIS A 279 -12.53 8.27 14.54
C HIS A 279 -11.54 9.41 14.76
N SER A 280 -11.74 10.14 15.85
CA SER A 280 -10.81 11.17 16.31
C SER A 280 -10.56 10.97 17.80
N ILE A 281 -9.30 11.02 18.20
CA ILE A 281 -8.91 10.83 19.60
C ILE A 281 -8.70 12.19 20.23
N THR A 282 -9.40 12.42 21.34
CA THR A 282 -9.29 13.66 22.12
C THR A 282 -8.91 13.31 23.55
N GLN A 283 -7.95 14.04 24.12
CA GLN A 283 -7.63 13.93 25.53
C GLN A 283 -8.66 14.70 26.36
N ASN A 284 -9.15 14.06 27.43
CA ASN A 284 -10.05 14.65 28.40
C ASN A 284 -9.26 15.41 29.48
N SER A 285 -9.92 16.33 30.17
CA SER A 285 -9.30 17.14 31.23
C SER A 285 -8.74 16.34 32.41
N ASP A 286 -9.19 15.09 32.60
CA ASP A 286 -8.72 14.17 33.66
C ASP A 286 -7.54 13.29 33.22
N GLY A 287 -7.04 13.49 31.99
CA GLY A 287 -5.94 12.72 31.42
C GLY A 287 -6.36 11.40 30.76
N THR A 288 -7.65 11.04 30.78
CA THR A 288 -8.19 9.95 29.96
C THR A 288 -8.32 10.39 28.50
N TYR A 289 -8.68 9.48 27.60
CA TYR A 289 -8.96 9.80 26.20
C TYR A 289 -10.36 9.34 25.80
N THR A 290 -10.91 10.00 24.79
CA THR A 290 -12.13 9.58 24.11
C THR A 290 -11.81 9.25 22.67
N LEU A 291 -12.17 8.04 22.24
CA LEU A 291 -12.22 7.65 20.84
C LEU A 291 -13.57 8.11 20.27
N GLY A 292 -13.61 9.32 19.73
CA GLY A 292 -14.80 9.88 19.12
C GLY A 292 -15.14 9.15 17.82
N VAL A 293 -16.43 8.93 17.56
CA VAL A 293 -16.93 8.24 16.36
C VAL A 293 -17.64 9.26 15.47
N HIS A 294 -17.29 9.32 14.18
CA HIS A 294 -17.94 10.18 13.20
C HIS A 294 -19.28 9.58 12.74
N THR A 295 -20.32 10.41 12.63
CA THR A 295 -21.72 9.95 12.49
C THR A 295 -22.02 9.22 11.17
N GLY A 296 -21.32 9.57 10.09
CA GLY A 296 -21.57 9.03 8.74
C GLY A 296 -21.04 7.61 8.49
N ILE A 297 -20.21 7.05 9.36
CA ILE A 297 -19.52 5.79 9.06
C ILE A 297 -20.44 4.57 9.02
N ASN A 298 -21.49 4.56 9.85
CA ASN A 298 -22.40 3.41 9.93
C ASN A 298 -23.28 3.28 8.67
N SER A 299 -23.35 4.31 7.82
CA SER A 299 -23.98 4.24 6.50
C SER A 299 -22.95 4.14 5.38
N SER A 300 -21.91 4.98 5.38
CA SER A 300 -20.98 5.02 4.24
C SER A 300 -20.09 3.79 4.11
N ILE A 301 -19.67 3.17 5.22
CA ILE A 301 -18.83 1.96 5.17
C ILE A 301 -19.61 0.79 4.55
N PRO A 302 -20.81 0.41 5.03
CA PRO A 302 -21.60 -0.63 4.37
C PRO A 302 -21.88 -0.35 2.89
N THR A 303 -22.18 0.89 2.51
CA THR A 303 -22.40 1.28 1.11
C THR A 303 -21.13 1.10 0.27
N ALA A 304 -19.98 1.56 0.75
CA ALA A 304 -18.70 1.34 0.08
C ALA A 304 -18.41 -0.15 -0.10
N ARG A 305 -18.66 -0.96 0.94
CA ARG A 305 -18.45 -2.41 0.88
C ARG A 305 -19.38 -3.10 -0.10
N SER A 306 -20.66 -2.71 -0.17
CA SER A 306 -21.60 -3.29 -1.13
C SER A 306 -21.26 -2.95 -2.57
N ASN A 307 -20.59 -1.81 -2.79
CA ASN A 307 -20.18 -1.35 -4.12
C ASN A 307 -18.75 -1.78 -4.51
N GLY A 308 -18.08 -2.58 -3.68
CA GLY A 308 -16.80 -3.20 -4.02
C GLY A 308 -15.56 -2.38 -3.67
N TYR A 309 -15.68 -1.33 -2.85
CA TYR A 309 -14.50 -0.60 -2.38
C TYR A 309 -13.74 -1.40 -1.33
N PHE A 310 -12.42 -1.24 -1.33
CA PHE A 310 -11.65 -1.43 -0.11
C PHE A 310 -11.91 -0.27 0.83
N VAL A 311 -12.13 -0.55 2.11
CA VAL A 311 -12.40 0.49 3.11
C VAL A 311 -11.29 0.52 4.14
N TRP A 312 -10.62 1.67 4.28
CA TRP A 312 -9.61 1.89 5.31
C TRP A 312 -10.12 2.93 6.30
N MET A 313 -10.48 2.53 7.53
CA MET A 313 -10.95 3.51 8.52
C MET A 313 -9.80 4.45 8.90
N THR A 314 -10.01 5.76 8.76
CA THR A 314 -9.00 6.74 9.16
C THR A 314 -9.22 7.18 10.60
N VAL A 315 -8.15 7.15 11.40
CA VAL A 315 -8.15 7.52 12.82
C VAL A 315 -7.22 8.71 13.01
N GLN A 316 -7.75 9.79 13.55
CA GLN A 316 -7.04 11.04 13.72
C GLN A 316 -6.66 11.34 15.17
N GLN A 317 -5.47 11.90 15.37
CA GLN A 317 -5.07 12.53 16.62
C GLN A 317 -4.03 13.61 16.34
N PHE A 318 -4.06 14.71 17.09
CA PHE A 318 -3.19 15.85 16.86
C PHE A 318 -2.50 16.31 18.14
N GLY A 319 -1.20 16.62 18.02
CA GLY A 319 -0.43 17.25 19.08
C GLY A 319 0.33 16.30 19.99
N LYS A 320 1.07 16.88 20.93
CA LYS A 320 2.04 16.17 21.78
C LYS A 320 1.39 15.31 22.87
N ASP A 321 0.21 15.72 23.32
CA ASP A 321 -0.55 15.00 24.34
C ASP A 321 -1.38 13.87 23.70
N SER A 322 -0.64 12.91 23.15
CA SER A 322 -1.19 11.83 22.32
C SER A 322 -1.30 10.51 23.06
N ASN A 323 -2.42 9.81 22.85
CA ASN A 323 -2.60 8.45 23.33
C ASN A 323 -1.91 7.46 22.39
N LEU A 324 -0.96 6.69 22.93
CA LEU A 324 -0.19 5.65 22.25
C LEU A 324 -0.19 4.34 23.08
N SER A 325 -1.29 4.07 23.77
CA SER A 325 -1.43 2.93 24.69
C SER A 325 -1.88 1.64 24.01
N ASP A 326 -1.56 0.49 24.61
CA ASP A 326 -2.09 -0.82 24.20
C ASP A 326 -3.62 -0.90 24.30
N GLY A 327 -4.24 -0.07 25.16
CA GLY A 327 -5.69 0.05 25.26
C GLY A 327 -6.31 0.58 23.97
N LEU A 328 -5.70 1.62 23.39
CA LEU A 328 -6.13 2.17 22.11
C LEU A 328 -6.02 1.14 20.98
N ILE A 329 -4.94 0.34 20.94
CA ILE A 329 -4.78 -0.72 19.94
C ILE A 329 -5.98 -1.69 20.00
N LYS A 330 -6.39 -2.09 21.20
CA LYS A 330 -7.56 -2.97 21.37
C LYS A 330 -8.85 -2.32 20.87
N ASP A 331 -9.06 -1.04 21.18
CA ASP A 331 -10.24 -0.29 20.74
C ASP A 331 -10.28 -0.19 19.20
N LEU A 332 -9.15 0.12 18.57
CA LEU A 332 -9.05 0.23 17.10
C LEU A 332 -9.32 -1.10 16.41
N ILE A 333 -8.78 -2.21 16.94
CA ILE A 333 -9.03 -3.54 16.39
C ILE A 333 -10.50 -3.95 16.55
N ALA A 334 -11.11 -3.66 17.70
CA ALA A 334 -12.53 -3.92 17.92
C ALA A 334 -13.42 -3.13 16.95
N GLU A 335 -13.10 -1.85 16.71
CA GLU A 335 -13.83 -1.03 15.75
C GLU A 335 -13.63 -1.50 14.30
N ALA A 336 -12.41 -1.88 13.92
CA ALA A 336 -12.15 -2.41 12.58
C ALA A 336 -12.95 -3.70 12.30
N GLN A 337 -13.03 -4.61 13.28
CA GLN A 337 -13.86 -5.82 13.19
C GLN A 337 -15.36 -5.49 13.15
N ARG A 338 -15.82 -4.56 13.99
CA ARG A 338 -17.23 -4.12 14.03
C ARG A 338 -17.67 -3.51 12.70
N LEU A 339 -16.81 -2.72 12.08
CA LEU A 339 -17.07 -2.00 10.84
C LEU A 339 -16.80 -2.85 9.59
N ASP A 340 -16.18 -4.03 9.74
CA ASP A 340 -15.88 -4.95 8.64
C ASP A 340 -15.04 -4.27 7.53
N VAL A 341 -14.03 -3.50 7.94
CA VAL A 341 -13.11 -2.77 7.06
C VAL A 341 -11.97 -3.67 6.57
N ASP A 342 -11.24 -3.22 5.54
CA ASP A 342 -10.06 -3.92 5.00
C ASP A 342 -8.74 -3.37 5.56
N GLY A 343 -8.79 -2.22 6.23
CA GLY A 343 -7.59 -1.61 6.78
C GLY A 343 -7.85 -0.48 7.76
N ILE A 344 -6.76 -0.03 8.39
CA ILE A 344 -6.70 1.11 9.29
C ILE A 344 -5.67 2.08 8.72
N ASN A 345 -6.08 3.34 8.56
CA ASN A 345 -5.19 4.45 8.21
C ASN A 345 -4.97 5.33 9.45
N ILE A 346 -3.71 5.46 9.88
CA ILE A 346 -3.33 6.23 11.07
C ILE A 346 -2.88 7.62 10.64
N ASP A 347 -3.67 8.63 10.99
CA ASP A 347 -3.43 10.04 10.70
C ASP A 347 -3.11 10.80 12.00
N PHE A 348 -1.94 10.47 12.56
CA PHE A 348 -1.46 11.03 13.82
C PHE A 348 -0.40 12.09 13.53
N GLU A 349 -0.73 13.35 13.83
CA GLU A 349 0.07 14.49 13.40
C GLU A 349 0.57 15.35 14.56
N ASN A 350 1.69 16.05 14.32
CA ASN A 350 2.29 17.00 15.27
C ASN A 350 2.59 16.40 16.66
N LEU A 351 2.99 15.12 16.70
CA LEU A 351 3.26 14.40 17.96
C LEU A 351 4.51 14.90 18.68
N GLY A 352 5.39 15.63 17.99
CA GLY A 352 6.68 16.07 18.53
C GLY A 352 7.75 14.97 18.53
N LEU A 353 9.02 15.38 18.62
CA LEU A 353 10.16 14.45 18.62
C LEU A 353 10.13 13.51 19.83
N GLU A 354 9.63 14.00 20.97
CA GLU A 354 9.50 13.26 22.23
C GLU A 354 8.64 11.99 22.14
N ASN A 355 7.72 11.93 21.16
CA ASN A 355 6.84 10.79 20.95
C ASN A 355 7.27 9.90 19.79
N ARG A 356 8.37 10.21 19.09
CA ARG A 356 8.81 9.48 17.89
C ARG A 356 8.94 7.97 18.11
N ASP A 357 9.66 7.58 19.15
CA ASP A 357 9.95 6.16 19.41
C ASP A 357 8.71 5.43 19.95
N LYS A 358 7.92 6.10 20.81
CA LYS A 358 6.65 5.56 21.32
C LYS A 358 5.62 5.37 20.21
N PHE A 359 5.56 6.29 19.25
CA PHE A 359 4.68 6.16 18.10
C PHE A 359 5.11 4.98 17.22
N THR A 360 6.42 4.82 17.01
CA THR A 360 6.96 3.67 16.28
C THR A 360 6.63 2.35 16.97
N GLU A 361 6.78 2.26 18.30
CA GLU A 361 6.39 1.09 19.09
C GLU A 361 4.88 0.80 19.02
N PHE A 362 4.05 1.85 19.11
CA PHE A 362 2.60 1.73 18.94
C PHE A 362 2.23 1.15 17.58
N MET A 363 2.84 1.66 16.51
CA MET A 363 2.60 1.17 15.14
C MET A 363 3.08 -0.27 14.95
N ASP A 364 4.22 -0.66 15.55
CA ASP A 364 4.73 -2.03 15.50
C ASP A 364 3.75 -3.02 16.16
N LYS A 365 3.23 -2.69 17.34
CA LYS A 365 2.21 -3.49 18.04
C LYS A 365 0.90 -3.54 17.26
N LEU A 366 0.47 -2.42 16.69
CA LEU A 366 -0.74 -2.38 15.88
C LEU A 366 -0.60 -3.25 14.63
N ALA A 367 0.56 -3.25 13.97
CA ALA A 367 0.85 -4.10 12.81
C ALA A 367 0.75 -5.60 13.13
N VAL A 368 1.20 -6.00 14.33
CA VAL A 368 1.03 -7.39 14.80
C VAL A 368 -0.45 -7.74 14.89
N GLU A 369 -1.30 -6.87 15.43
CA GLU A 369 -2.73 -7.16 15.56
C GLU A 369 -3.47 -7.10 14.21
N THR A 370 -3.16 -6.15 13.33
CA THR A 370 -3.77 -6.06 11.99
C THR A 370 -3.39 -7.26 11.12
N SER A 371 -2.15 -7.74 11.19
CA SER A 371 -1.68 -8.90 10.42
C SER A 371 -2.44 -10.19 10.75
N LYS A 372 -2.82 -10.41 12.01
CA LYS A 372 -3.64 -11.56 12.44
C LYS A 372 -5.02 -11.58 11.77
N LEU A 373 -5.51 -10.42 11.36
CA LEU A 373 -6.82 -10.23 10.76
C LEU A 373 -6.75 -10.01 9.23
N GLY A 374 -5.54 -9.97 8.67
CA GLY A 374 -5.33 -9.62 7.26
C GLY A 374 -5.76 -8.19 6.92
N LEU A 375 -5.74 -7.28 7.91
CA LEU A 375 -6.05 -5.86 7.71
C LEU A 375 -4.81 -5.12 7.21
N VAL A 376 -5.00 -4.24 6.23
CA VAL A 376 -3.98 -3.29 5.79
C VAL A 376 -3.73 -2.26 6.89
N LEU A 377 -2.47 -1.98 7.18
CA LEU A 377 -2.06 -0.86 8.03
C LEU A 377 -1.33 0.20 7.21
N SER A 378 -1.85 1.42 7.26
CA SER A 378 -1.25 2.59 6.62
C SER A 378 -1.05 3.74 7.61
N VAL A 379 -0.08 4.59 7.31
CA VAL A 379 0.25 5.76 8.14
C VAL A 379 0.49 6.99 7.29
N ASP A 380 -0.13 8.10 7.68
CA ASP A 380 0.05 9.39 7.05
C ASP A 380 1.30 10.09 7.61
N VAL A 381 2.15 10.58 6.72
CA VAL A 381 3.37 11.30 7.09
C VAL A 381 3.51 12.59 6.30
N THR A 382 4.01 13.63 6.97
CA THR A 382 4.38 14.88 6.31
C THR A 382 5.64 14.70 5.47
N ARG A 383 5.96 15.70 4.62
CA ARG A 383 7.28 15.81 3.99
C ARG A 383 8.39 15.86 5.05
N HIS A 384 9.47 15.10 4.84
CA HIS A 384 10.64 15.15 5.74
C HIS A 384 11.24 16.57 5.82
N ALA A 385 11.16 17.17 7.01
CA ALA A 385 11.77 18.44 7.38
C ALA A 385 12.40 18.35 8.79
N ALA A 386 13.74 18.27 8.84
CA ALA A 386 14.50 18.02 10.08
C ALA A 386 14.31 19.09 11.19
N ALA A 387 13.85 20.28 10.86
CA ALA A 387 13.62 21.37 11.80
C ALA A 387 12.14 21.52 12.23
N SER A 388 11.25 20.62 11.80
CA SER A 388 9.81 20.75 12.04
C SER A 388 9.29 19.69 13.01
N SER A 389 8.66 20.11 14.10
CA SER A 389 8.00 19.22 15.07
C SER A 389 6.91 18.34 14.43
N TRP A 390 6.33 18.81 13.33
CA TRP A 390 5.34 18.08 12.53
C TRP A 390 5.92 16.93 11.71
N SER A 391 7.25 16.91 11.50
CA SER A 391 7.89 15.92 10.63
C SER A 391 8.85 15.00 11.38
N VAL A 392 9.50 15.48 12.43
CA VAL A 392 10.52 14.71 13.16
C VAL A 392 9.91 13.64 14.08
N CYS A 393 8.59 13.66 14.28
CA CYS A 393 7.87 12.63 15.03
C CYS A 393 7.79 11.27 14.30
N TYR A 394 8.14 11.20 13.01
CA TYR A 394 8.05 9.98 12.22
C TYR A 394 9.42 9.31 12.04
N ASP A 395 9.57 8.09 12.53
CA ASP A 395 10.63 7.18 12.07
C ASP A 395 10.22 6.54 10.75
N ARG A 396 10.39 7.27 9.64
CA ARG A 396 9.90 6.82 8.32
C ARG A 396 10.48 5.47 7.91
N ALA A 397 11.75 5.22 8.18
CA ALA A 397 12.38 3.94 7.85
C ALA A 397 11.79 2.78 8.66
N ALA A 398 11.53 2.97 9.96
CA ALA A 398 10.84 1.96 10.76
C ALA A 398 9.38 1.79 10.32
N LEU A 399 8.64 2.88 10.14
CA LEU A 399 7.26 2.86 9.67
C LEU A 399 7.12 2.17 8.32
N GLY A 400 8.05 2.39 7.38
CA GLY A 400 8.09 1.68 6.09
C GLY A 400 8.36 0.18 6.19
N ARG A 401 9.03 -0.28 7.25
CA ARG A 401 9.16 -1.73 7.52
C ARG A 401 7.90 -2.31 8.16
N ILE A 402 7.28 -1.56 9.07
CA ILE A 402 6.13 -1.97 9.89
C ILE A 402 4.83 -1.97 9.09
N CYS A 403 4.53 -0.88 8.37
CA CYS A 403 3.26 -0.68 7.70
C CYS A 403 3.25 -1.32 6.31
N ASP A 404 2.05 -1.63 5.81
CA ASP A 404 1.86 -1.99 4.41
C ASP A 404 2.10 -0.76 3.52
N TYR A 405 1.58 0.40 3.94
CA TYR A 405 1.76 1.66 3.22
C TYR A 405 2.16 2.84 4.11
N VAL A 406 2.96 3.73 3.55
CA VAL A 406 3.26 5.06 4.09
C VAL A 406 2.71 6.09 3.10
N ILE A 407 1.74 6.88 3.53
CA ILE A 407 1.06 7.86 2.68
C ILE A 407 1.70 9.23 2.89
N LEU A 408 2.34 9.76 1.85
CA LEU A 408 3.01 11.05 1.91
C LEU A 408 2.01 12.18 1.66
N MET A 409 1.75 13.01 2.67
CA MET A 409 0.98 14.24 2.52
C MET A 409 1.81 15.30 1.77
N ALA A 410 1.91 15.16 0.45
CA ALA A 410 2.64 16.06 -0.44
C ALA A 410 1.79 17.26 -0.88
N TYR A 411 1.21 17.96 0.09
CA TYR A 411 0.45 19.19 -0.08
C TYR A 411 0.64 20.12 1.11
N ASP A 412 0.00 21.30 1.06
CA ASP A 412 0.22 22.42 1.98
C ASP A 412 1.67 22.91 2.01
N GLN A 413 2.34 22.92 0.86
CA GLN A 413 3.64 23.55 0.66
C GLN A 413 3.63 25.01 1.15
N THR A 414 2.55 25.74 0.81
CA THR A 414 2.32 27.11 1.27
C THR A 414 1.07 27.16 2.14
N SER A 415 1.26 27.24 3.46
CA SER A 415 0.18 27.21 4.45
C SER A 415 -0.68 28.47 4.41
N ALA A 416 -1.90 28.38 4.96
CA ALA A 416 -2.82 29.53 5.04
C ALA A 416 -2.25 30.74 5.81
N SER A 417 -1.30 30.49 6.71
CA SER A 417 -0.62 31.49 7.54
C SER A 417 0.59 32.16 6.86
N SER A 418 0.97 31.72 5.66
CA SER A 418 2.09 32.32 4.93
C SER A 418 1.80 33.78 4.60
N SER A 419 2.80 34.64 4.80
CA SER A 419 2.80 36.02 4.34
C SER A 419 3.16 36.16 2.86
N VAL A 420 3.47 35.06 2.17
CA VAL A 420 3.83 35.02 0.75
C VAL A 420 2.91 34.04 0.01
N PRO A 421 2.29 34.43 -1.11
CA PRO A 421 1.41 33.55 -1.87
C PRO A 421 2.22 32.47 -2.56
N GLY A 422 1.66 31.27 -2.63
CA GLY A 422 2.33 30.16 -3.29
C GLY A 422 1.39 28.98 -3.55
N PRO A 423 1.91 27.98 -4.27
CA PRO A 423 1.16 26.79 -4.64
C PRO A 423 0.84 25.93 -3.41
N VAL A 424 -0.23 25.14 -3.54
CA VAL A 424 -0.57 24.09 -2.56
C VAL A 424 0.47 22.97 -2.66
N ALA A 425 0.87 22.56 -3.87
CA ALA A 425 1.85 21.50 -4.05
C ALA A 425 2.61 21.59 -5.39
N SER A 426 3.51 22.55 -5.61
CA SER A 426 4.25 22.60 -6.90
C SER A 426 4.93 21.28 -7.26
N LEU A 427 4.94 20.90 -8.55
CA LEU A 427 5.48 19.61 -8.96
C LEU A 427 6.95 19.41 -8.56
N PRO A 428 7.85 20.41 -8.69
CA PRO A 428 9.22 20.25 -8.21
C PRO A 428 9.31 19.97 -6.70
N TRP A 429 8.45 20.60 -5.90
CA TRP A 429 8.39 20.36 -4.47
C TRP A 429 7.79 18.99 -4.14
N THR A 430 6.72 18.57 -4.82
CA THR A 430 6.13 17.23 -4.67
C THR A 430 7.16 16.15 -5.04
N ARG A 431 7.89 16.32 -6.16
CA ARG A 431 8.94 15.40 -6.60
C ARG A 431 10.08 15.29 -5.59
N ASP A 432 10.55 16.42 -5.04
CA ASP A 432 11.55 16.43 -3.97
C ASP A 432 11.02 15.74 -2.69
N SER A 433 9.75 15.96 -2.35
CA SER A 433 9.11 15.32 -1.19
C SER A 433 9.07 13.79 -1.33
N VAL A 434 8.70 13.30 -2.51
CA VAL A 434 8.74 11.87 -2.84
C VAL A 434 10.16 11.34 -2.76
N ASN A 435 11.13 11.98 -3.42
CA ASN A 435 12.52 11.53 -3.43
C ASN A 435 13.12 11.44 -2.01
N ARG A 436 12.76 12.37 -1.11
CA ARG A 436 13.19 12.32 0.29
C ARG A 436 12.63 11.11 1.02
N LEU A 437 11.33 10.83 0.87
CA LEU A 437 10.71 9.66 1.50
C LEU A 437 11.28 8.36 0.94
N LEU A 438 11.54 8.29 -0.38
CA LEU A 438 12.14 7.12 -1.04
C LEU A 438 13.58 6.82 -0.61
N ALA A 439 14.27 7.76 0.06
CA ALA A 439 15.54 7.48 0.71
C ALA A 439 15.40 6.63 1.99
N GLU A 440 14.18 6.52 2.52
CA GLU A 440 13.86 5.87 3.80
C GLU A 440 12.86 4.71 3.66
N VAL A 441 11.97 4.76 2.65
CA VAL A 441 10.86 3.81 2.45
C VAL A 441 10.87 3.26 1.02
N PRO A 442 10.70 1.93 0.82
CA PRO A 442 10.61 1.35 -0.52
C PRO A 442 9.44 1.93 -1.33
N PRO A 443 9.61 2.19 -2.65
CA PRO A 443 8.59 2.83 -3.48
C PRO A 443 7.26 2.07 -3.51
N GLU A 444 7.30 0.73 -3.54
CA GLU A 444 6.13 -0.15 -3.55
C GLU A 444 5.29 -0.08 -2.27
N LYS A 445 5.74 0.66 -1.24
CA LYS A 445 5.00 0.95 -0.02
C LYS A 445 4.57 2.41 0.10
N VAL A 446 4.95 3.28 -0.84
CA VAL A 446 4.63 4.71 -0.76
C VAL A 446 3.37 5.02 -1.56
N ILE A 447 2.43 5.73 -0.94
CA ILE A 447 1.25 6.31 -1.61
C ILE A 447 1.41 7.83 -1.65
N LEU A 448 1.24 8.44 -2.82
CA LEU A 448 1.37 9.89 -2.99
C LEU A 448 0.06 10.63 -2.67
N GLY A 449 0.04 11.37 -1.57
CA GLY A 449 -1.02 12.30 -1.22
C GLY A 449 -1.06 13.50 -2.17
N ILE A 450 -2.24 13.80 -2.74
CA ILE A 450 -2.49 14.90 -3.66
C ILE A 450 -3.64 15.80 -3.17
N PRO A 451 -3.57 17.12 -3.42
CA PRO A 451 -4.64 18.04 -3.03
C PRO A 451 -5.74 18.10 -4.11
N PHE A 452 -6.99 17.87 -3.70
CA PHE A 452 -8.18 18.21 -4.48
C PHE A 452 -8.74 19.59 -4.15
N PHE A 453 -8.11 20.28 -3.20
CA PHE A 453 -8.40 21.66 -2.87
C PHE A 453 -7.33 22.59 -3.46
N ASN A 454 -7.73 23.83 -3.67
CA ASN A 454 -6.89 24.92 -4.13
C ASN A 454 -6.80 25.98 -3.03
N ARG A 455 -5.80 26.85 -3.11
CA ARG A 455 -5.66 28.01 -2.22
C ARG A 455 -5.77 29.30 -3.00
N VAL A 456 -6.77 30.11 -2.66
CA VAL A 456 -6.87 31.49 -3.16
C VAL A 456 -6.13 32.43 -2.21
N TRP A 457 -5.28 33.26 -2.80
CA TRP A 457 -4.56 34.33 -2.11
C TRP A 457 -5.19 35.65 -2.47
N ILE A 458 -5.68 36.40 -1.47
CA ILE A 458 -6.34 37.68 -1.66
C ILE A 458 -5.38 38.78 -1.23
N GLN A 459 -5.01 39.63 -2.18
CA GLN A 459 -4.16 40.79 -1.99
C GLN A 459 -5.01 42.04 -2.13
N GLU A 460 -5.18 42.77 -1.03
CA GLU A 460 -5.84 44.07 -1.10
C GLU A 460 -4.90 45.10 -1.68
N ARG A 461 -5.46 45.91 -2.57
CA ARG A 461 -4.81 47.10 -3.10
C ARG A 461 -5.09 48.24 -2.13
N ILE A 462 -4.15 48.54 -1.27
CA ILE A 462 -4.25 49.67 -0.35
C ILE A 462 -3.54 50.85 -1.00
N THR A 463 -4.25 51.97 -1.17
CA THR A 463 -3.59 53.21 -1.58
C THR A 463 -2.94 53.83 -0.35
N ALA A 464 -1.63 54.06 -0.40
CA ALA A 464 -0.89 54.73 0.67
C ALA A 464 -1.55 56.09 0.96
N ASP A 465 -2.07 56.26 2.18
CA ASP A 465 -2.76 57.51 2.58
C ASP A 465 -1.75 58.64 2.88
N ARG A 466 -0.48 58.29 3.04
CA ARG A 466 0.66 59.16 3.31
C ARG A 466 1.96 58.51 2.81
N ASP A 467 3.07 59.22 2.92
CA ASP A 467 4.38 58.64 2.65
C ASP A 467 4.73 57.60 3.74
N TYR A 468 5.16 56.42 3.33
CA TYR A 468 5.63 55.36 4.21
C TYR A 468 7.10 55.06 3.95
N VAL A 469 7.73 54.32 4.86
CA VAL A 469 9.04 53.70 4.70
C VAL A 469 8.88 52.21 4.92
N ARG A 470 9.48 51.40 4.05
CA ARG A 470 9.61 49.95 4.26
C ARG A 470 11.03 49.48 4.00
N ALA A 471 11.37 48.31 4.53
CA ALA A 471 12.65 47.66 4.25
C ALA A 471 12.71 47.13 2.81
N THR A 472 13.88 47.15 2.17
CA THR A 472 14.13 46.59 0.84
C THR A 472 14.70 45.16 0.88
N GLY A 473 14.68 44.51 2.06
CA GLY A 473 15.22 43.17 2.29
C GLY A 473 14.58 42.46 3.48
N SER A 474 15.16 41.32 3.89
CA SER A 474 14.52 40.35 4.78
C SER A 474 14.42 40.75 6.26
N ALA A 475 15.27 41.64 6.77
CA ALA A 475 15.09 42.26 8.09
C ALA A 475 16.05 43.44 8.32
N VAL A 476 15.52 44.61 8.69
CA VAL A 476 16.27 45.84 8.95
C VAL A 476 16.01 46.33 10.36
N ALA A 477 17.06 46.80 11.04
CA ALA A 477 16.95 47.33 12.40
C ALA A 477 16.36 48.75 12.38
N ILE A 478 15.31 48.94 13.20
CA ILE A 478 14.84 50.27 13.60
C ILE A 478 15.59 50.66 14.87
N ARG A 479 16.18 51.84 14.88
CA ARG A 479 16.99 52.34 15.99
C ARG A 479 16.37 53.55 16.65
N THR A 480 16.76 53.80 17.90
CA THR A 480 16.37 55.00 18.65
C THR A 480 16.95 56.29 18.07
N GLU A 481 18.02 56.21 17.27
CA GLU A 481 18.73 57.36 16.69
C GLU A 481 19.56 56.98 15.43
N PRO A 482 19.77 57.92 14.48
CA PRO A 482 20.57 57.74 13.26
C PRO A 482 22.06 57.97 13.59
N THR A 483 22.90 56.94 13.62
CA THR A 483 24.07 56.95 14.53
C THR A 483 25.33 57.68 14.03
N THR A 484 26.21 58.18 14.90
CA THR A 484 27.69 58.38 14.73
C THR A 484 28.15 59.16 15.96
N ALA A 485 29.17 58.80 16.75
CA ALA A 485 30.16 57.72 16.75
C ALA A 485 30.31 57.25 18.22
N GLY A 486 30.17 55.94 18.48
CA GLY A 486 30.25 55.36 19.84
C GLY A 486 29.32 54.17 20.14
N GLY A 487 28.37 53.84 19.25
CA GLY A 487 27.67 52.54 19.26
C GLY A 487 26.60 52.33 20.36
N SER A 488 25.83 53.35 20.73
CA SER A 488 24.79 53.28 21.78
C SER A 488 23.34 53.13 21.28
N ALA A 489 23.09 53.25 19.97
CA ALA A 489 21.71 53.24 19.47
C ALA A 489 21.06 51.86 19.62
N THR A 490 20.16 51.76 20.59
CA THR A 490 19.37 50.58 20.87
C THR A 490 18.52 50.23 19.65
N VAL A 491 18.57 48.96 19.24
CA VAL A 491 17.63 48.42 18.26
C VAL A 491 16.29 48.29 18.96
N ILE A 492 15.29 49.05 18.51
CA ILE A 492 13.91 48.98 19.02
C ILE A 492 13.33 47.62 18.62
N ARG A 493 13.33 47.35 17.31
CA ARG A 493 12.94 46.05 16.72
C ARG A 493 13.53 45.91 15.32
N ARG A 494 13.43 44.71 14.75
CA ARG A 494 13.69 44.46 13.33
C ARG A 494 12.38 44.32 12.58
N VAL A 495 12.33 44.87 11.37
CA VAL A 495 11.17 44.77 10.47
C VAL A 495 11.61 44.28 9.10
N ASP A 496 10.75 43.52 8.43
CA ASP A 496 10.95 43.11 7.04
C ASP A 496 10.18 44.05 6.08
N SER A 497 10.20 43.71 4.79
CA SER A 497 9.56 44.50 3.73
C SER A 497 8.02 44.56 3.80
N SER A 498 7.37 43.75 4.65
CA SER A 498 5.92 43.75 4.83
C SER A 498 5.42 44.87 5.76
N VAL A 499 6.32 45.48 6.54
CA VAL A 499 5.95 46.53 7.50
C VAL A 499 6.09 47.91 6.85
N LEU A 500 4.98 48.65 6.82
CA LEU A 500 4.94 50.06 6.41
C LEU A 500 5.00 50.95 7.67
N LEU A 501 5.99 51.82 7.74
CA LEU A 501 6.17 52.78 8.84
C LEU A 501 5.92 54.18 8.33
N ALA A 502 5.13 55.01 9.02
CA ALA A 502 4.83 56.34 8.48
C ALA A 502 6.11 57.17 8.40
N TYR A 503 6.40 57.70 7.21
CA TYR A 503 7.56 58.55 6.98
C TYR A 503 7.36 59.90 7.66
N ILE A 504 8.38 60.36 8.39
CA ILE A 504 8.38 61.68 9.01
C ILE A 504 9.32 62.62 8.24
N ASP A 505 10.60 62.24 8.12
CA ASP A 505 11.63 63.05 7.47
C ASP A 505 12.88 62.21 7.16
N THR A 506 13.83 62.76 6.39
CA THR A 506 15.16 62.19 6.17
C THR A 506 16.19 62.98 6.97
N VAL A 507 17.01 62.28 7.74
CA VAL A 507 18.04 62.88 8.60
C VAL A 507 19.42 62.30 8.27
N ILE A 508 20.47 63.06 8.56
CA ILE A 508 21.85 62.61 8.37
C ILE A 508 22.32 61.88 9.62
N GLY A 509 22.94 60.71 9.43
CA GLY A 509 23.56 59.92 10.48
C GLY A 509 24.73 59.11 9.92
N GLU A 510 24.85 57.86 10.36
CA GLU A 510 26.02 57.03 10.06
C GLU A 510 26.00 56.74 8.59
N ASN A 511 27.15 56.90 7.96
CA ASN A 511 27.30 56.45 6.60
C ASN A 511 27.32 54.93 6.59
N ILE A 512 26.19 54.34 6.20
CA ILE A 512 26.04 52.91 5.99
C ILE A 512 26.13 52.64 4.49
N LEU A 513 27.19 51.93 4.10
CA LEU A 513 27.40 51.47 2.72
C LEU A 513 27.32 52.60 1.67
N GLY A 514 27.89 53.77 2.01
CA GLY A 514 27.94 54.94 1.13
C GLY A 514 26.74 55.88 1.27
N ASN A 515 25.75 55.54 2.10
CA ASN A 515 24.56 56.37 2.31
C ASN A 515 24.48 56.85 3.77
N ALA A 516 24.58 58.16 3.97
CA ALA A 516 24.48 58.79 5.29
C ALA A 516 23.03 59.15 5.68
N ASN A 517 22.06 58.91 4.79
CA ASN A 517 20.67 59.22 5.04
C ASN A 517 20.01 58.11 5.89
N TRP A 518 19.16 58.55 6.79
CA TRP A 518 18.28 57.72 7.60
C TRP A 518 16.86 58.24 7.48
N HIS A 519 15.90 57.35 7.33
CA HIS A 519 14.49 57.73 7.35
C HIS A 519 14.00 57.70 8.80
N LYS A 520 13.50 58.85 9.26
CA LYS A 520 12.80 59.00 10.53
C LYS A 520 11.37 58.53 10.34
N VAL A 521 10.90 57.65 11.23
CA VAL A 521 9.62 56.97 11.10
C VAL A 521 8.81 57.01 12.40
N ASP A 522 7.49 57.08 12.26
CA ASP A 522 6.55 56.94 13.38
C ASP A 522 6.28 55.45 13.64
N LEU A 523 6.45 55.03 14.90
CA LEU A 523 6.18 53.68 15.38
C LEU A 523 4.88 53.59 16.21
N GLY A 524 4.08 54.67 16.23
CA GLY A 524 2.86 54.77 17.01
C GLY A 524 3.16 54.80 18.52
N PRO A 525 2.59 53.90 19.33
CA PRO A 525 2.83 53.89 20.78
C PRO A 525 4.30 53.71 21.18
N GLU A 526 5.13 53.11 20.30
CA GLU A 526 6.58 52.94 20.53
C GLU A 526 7.40 54.22 20.25
N GLY A 527 6.75 55.30 19.78
CA GLY A 527 7.38 56.60 19.54
C GLY A 527 8.04 56.70 18.17
N ILE A 528 9.24 57.30 18.12
CA ILE A 528 9.96 57.57 16.87
C ILE A 528 11.13 56.60 16.71
N GLY A 529 11.29 56.08 15.49
CA GLY A 529 12.43 55.26 15.10
C GLY A 529 13.21 55.84 13.93
N TYR A 530 14.37 55.26 13.67
CA TYR A 530 15.23 55.59 12.54
C TYR A 530 15.66 54.31 11.84
N ILE A 531 15.49 54.28 10.52
CA ILE A 531 15.89 53.17 9.64
C ILE A 531 16.85 53.70 8.59
N ALA A 532 17.95 52.98 8.33
CA ALA A 532 18.96 53.43 7.38
C ALA A 532 18.39 53.45 5.95
N ALA A 533 18.59 54.56 5.22
CA ALA A 533 18.06 54.72 3.86
C ALA A 533 18.71 53.75 2.86
N TYR A 534 19.89 53.21 3.17
CA TYR A 534 20.48 52.15 2.37
C TYR A 534 19.62 50.87 2.33
N TYR A 535 18.94 50.55 3.43
CA TYR A 535 18.16 49.33 3.59
C TYR A 535 16.65 49.57 3.51
N SER A 536 16.22 50.77 3.12
CA SER A 536 14.81 51.13 3.10
C SER A 536 14.48 52.05 1.94
N GLU A 537 13.21 52.07 1.56
CA GLU A 537 12.69 52.94 0.51
C GLU A 537 11.48 53.72 1.02
N ILE A 538 11.28 54.93 0.48
CA ILE A 538 10.07 55.71 0.69
C ILE A 538 9.02 55.23 -0.30
N VAL A 539 7.82 54.99 0.21
CA VAL A 539 6.61 54.65 -0.53
C VAL A 539 5.74 55.91 -0.54
N PRO A 540 5.62 56.63 -1.67
CA PRO A 540 4.87 57.88 -1.72
C PRO A 540 3.38 57.69 -1.45
N ALA A 541 2.73 58.71 -0.89
CA ALA A 541 1.29 58.82 -0.82
C ALA A 541 0.67 58.65 -2.21
N GLY A 542 -0.45 57.93 -2.29
CA GLY A 542 -1.08 57.56 -3.56
C GLY A 542 -0.51 56.31 -4.23
N THR A 543 0.60 55.75 -3.73
CA THR A 543 1.11 54.46 -4.22
C THR A 543 0.13 53.35 -3.88
N VAL A 544 -0.30 52.58 -4.88
CA VAL A 544 -1.10 51.37 -4.65
C VAL A 544 -0.17 50.24 -4.22
N LEU A 545 -0.37 49.74 -3.02
CA LEU A 545 0.38 48.67 -2.40
C LEU A 545 -0.43 47.39 -2.42
N ASP A 546 0.19 46.30 -2.87
CA ASP A 546 -0.38 44.97 -2.77
C ASP A 546 -0.02 44.40 -1.39
N GLN A 547 -0.95 44.48 -0.43
CA GLN A 547 -0.80 43.82 0.85
C GLN A 547 -1.56 42.50 0.82
N ILE A 548 -0.92 41.40 1.19
CA ILE A 548 -1.61 40.11 1.34
C ILE A 548 -2.42 40.18 2.62
N THR A 549 -3.73 40.06 2.48
CA THR A 549 -4.63 40.27 3.62
C THR A 549 -5.23 38.97 4.13
N ARG A 550 -5.41 37.97 3.27
CA ARG A 550 -5.96 36.66 3.66
C ARG A 550 -5.77 35.59 2.59
N SER A 551 -5.94 34.33 2.99
CA SER A 551 -6.07 33.18 2.08
C SER A 551 -7.30 32.33 2.43
N SER A 552 -7.78 31.52 1.49
CA SER A 552 -8.90 30.59 1.71
C SER A 552 -8.79 29.36 0.82
N HIS A 553 -9.47 28.26 1.19
CA HIS A 553 -9.54 27.05 0.37
C HIS A 553 -10.68 27.16 -0.64
N TYR A 554 -10.41 26.84 -1.90
CA TYR A 554 -11.41 26.65 -2.95
C TYR A 554 -11.46 25.17 -3.35
N SER A 555 -12.66 24.63 -3.54
CA SER A 555 -12.83 23.29 -4.11
C SER A 555 -12.41 23.28 -5.58
N TYR A 556 -12.07 22.09 -6.08
CA TYR A 556 -11.88 21.88 -7.51
C TYR A 556 -13.11 22.31 -8.32
N ARG A 557 -14.34 22.09 -7.81
CA ARG A 557 -15.57 22.59 -8.45
C ARG A 557 -15.52 24.09 -8.77
N ILE A 558 -15.09 24.92 -7.82
CA ILE A 558 -15.00 26.37 -8.02
C ILE A 558 -13.98 26.69 -9.12
N ILE A 559 -12.83 26.01 -9.10
CA ILE A 559 -11.78 26.23 -10.10
C ILE A 559 -12.25 25.79 -11.48
N LYS A 560 -12.92 24.64 -11.58
CA LYS A 560 -13.51 24.15 -12.83
C LYS A 560 -14.47 25.18 -13.42
N ASP A 561 -15.40 25.71 -12.63
CA ASP A 561 -16.30 26.77 -13.08
C ASP A 561 -15.52 28.00 -13.60
N MET A 562 -14.50 28.46 -12.86
CA MET A 562 -13.71 29.63 -13.27
C MET A 562 -12.98 29.41 -14.59
N VAL A 563 -12.47 28.20 -14.83
CA VAL A 563 -11.73 27.86 -16.05
C VAL A 563 -12.69 27.66 -17.23
N ASP A 564 -13.77 26.91 -17.03
CA ASP A 564 -14.74 26.60 -18.08
C ASP A 564 -15.50 27.84 -18.55
N ASN A 565 -15.76 28.79 -17.65
CA ASN A 565 -16.46 30.04 -17.96
C ASN A 565 -15.52 31.20 -18.34
N PHE A 566 -14.22 30.94 -18.53
CA PHE A 566 -13.27 31.99 -18.87
C PHE A 566 -13.47 32.50 -20.30
N ASP A 567 -13.78 33.79 -20.44
CA ASP A 567 -13.78 34.52 -21.70
C ASP A 567 -12.40 35.20 -21.89
N PRO A 568 -11.56 34.75 -22.83
CA PRO A 568 -10.22 35.29 -23.03
C PRO A 568 -10.21 36.68 -23.66
N ASP A 569 -11.25 37.04 -24.42
CA ASP A 569 -11.35 38.34 -25.10
C ASP A 569 -11.77 39.43 -24.11
N LEU A 570 -12.74 39.13 -23.25
CA LEU A 570 -13.23 40.04 -22.20
C LEU A 570 -12.39 39.99 -20.92
N LYS A 571 -11.56 38.94 -20.75
CA LYS A 571 -10.83 38.65 -19.50
C LYS A 571 -11.75 38.58 -18.29
N THR A 572 -12.89 37.94 -18.47
CA THR A 572 -13.89 37.76 -17.41
C THR A 572 -14.17 36.28 -17.20
N SER A 573 -14.63 35.93 -16.01
CA SER A 573 -15.14 34.60 -15.72
C SER A 573 -16.16 34.70 -14.58
N PHE A 574 -16.76 33.58 -14.22
CA PHE A 574 -17.61 33.46 -13.05
C PHE A 574 -17.59 32.04 -12.48
N TRP A 575 -18.02 31.92 -11.23
CA TRP A 575 -18.26 30.64 -10.58
C TRP A 575 -19.49 30.71 -9.69
N THR A 576 -20.06 29.55 -9.38
CA THR A 576 -21.29 29.47 -8.58
C THR A 576 -20.99 28.94 -7.17
N THR A 577 -21.43 29.65 -6.15
CA THR A 577 -21.31 29.19 -4.76
C THR A 577 -22.18 27.95 -4.51
N LEU A 578 -21.93 27.26 -3.40
CA LEU A 578 -22.79 26.15 -2.97
C LEU A 578 -24.26 26.58 -2.75
N SER A 579 -24.51 27.85 -2.43
CA SER A 579 -25.86 28.40 -2.28
C SER A 579 -26.51 28.86 -3.60
N GLY A 580 -25.82 28.68 -4.74
CA GLY A 580 -26.31 29.08 -6.06
C GLY A 580 -26.06 30.54 -6.45
N GLU A 581 -25.24 31.28 -5.68
CA GLU A 581 -24.89 32.67 -6.01
C GLU A 581 -23.79 32.69 -7.07
N VAL A 582 -23.96 33.49 -8.13
CA VAL A 582 -22.95 33.67 -9.17
C VAL A 582 -21.97 34.78 -8.75
N ARG A 583 -20.68 34.45 -8.75
CA ARG A 583 -19.57 35.36 -8.45
C ARG A 583 -18.83 35.70 -9.73
N LEU A 584 -19.01 36.93 -10.22
CA LEU A 584 -18.28 37.46 -11.37
C LEU A 584 -16.87 37.89 -10.98
N ILE A 585 -15.91 37.61 -11.86
CA ILE A 585 -14.50 38.00 -11.72
C ILE A 585 -14.00 38.66 -13.01
N THR A 586 -13.09 39.61 -12.85
CA THR A 586 -12.55 40.43 -13.96
C THR A 586 -11.02 40.37 -13.98
N ASP A 587 -10.39 40.94 -15.00
CA ASP A 587 -8.93 40.89 -15.19
C ASP A 587 -8.36 39.46 -15.12
N VAL A 588 -9.13 38.49 -15.59
CA VAL A 588 -8.78 37.07 -15.49
C VAL A 588 -7.62 36.77 -16.44
N SER A 589 -6.61 36.08 -15.91
CA SER A 589 -5.49 35.55 -16.68
C SER A 589 -5.17 34.15 -16.16
N ILE A 590 -5.08 33.20 -17.08
CA ILE A 590 -4.62 31.83 -16.81
C ILE A 590 -3.36 31.62 -17.63
N ALA A 591 -2.23 31.43 -16.96
CA ALA A 591 -0.95 31.24 -17.61
C ALA A 591 -0.16 30.11 -16.95
N TYR A 592 0.51 29.29 -17.76
CA TYR A 592 1.35 28.22 -17.25
C TYR A 592 2.61 28.80 -16.57
N ASP A 593 2.77 28.49 -15.28
CA ASP A 593 3.94 28.86 -14.49
C ASP A 593 4.96 27.72 -14.51
N SER A 594 5.96 27.85 -15.38
CA SER A 594 7.04 26.87 -15.54
C SER A 594 7.84 26.58 -14.25
N LYS A 595 7.84 27.47 -13.25
CA LYS A 595 8.57 27.25 -11.99
C LYS A 595 7.86 26.29 -11.06
N THR A 596 6.53 26.37 -11.03
CA THR A 596 5.69 25.50 -10.20
C THR A 596 5.16 24.30 -10.97
N GLU A 597 5.24 24.37 -12.31
CA GLU A 597 4.67 23.43 -13.27
C GLU A 597 3.14 23.31 -13.19
N GLN A 598 2.49 24.41 -12.81
CA GLN A 598 1.04 24.53 -12.66
C GLN A 598 0.53 25.72 -13.48
N ASN A 599 -0.76 25.71 -13.80
CA ASN A 599 -1.40 26.92 -14.28
C ASN A 599 -1.61 27.89 -13.12
N LEU A 600 -1.29 29.17 -13.33
CA LEU A 600 -1.55 30.26 -12.40
C LEU A 600 -2.74 31.05 -12.91
N LEU A 601 -3.83 31.06 -12.15
CA LEU A 601 -5.00 31.89 -12.37
C LEU A 601 -4.88 33.15 -11.51
N THR A 602 -4.95 34.31 -12.13
CA THR A 602 -5.05 35.61 -11.45
C THR A 602 -6.31 36.33 -11.87
N TYR A 603 -6.96 37.05 -10.96
CA TYR A 603 -8.17 37.82 -11.25
C TYR A 603 -8.38 38.96 -10.24
N THR A 604 -9.21 39.92 -10.58
CA THR A 604 -9.75 40.92 -9.65
C THR A 604 -11.13 40.48 -9.17
N ASN A 605 -11.31 40.37 -7.85
CA ASN A 605 -12.58 39.96 -7.25
C ASN A 605 -13.58 41.13 -7.16
N ALA A 606 -14.81 40.87 -6.69
CA ALA A 606 -15.86 41.87 -6.57
C ALA A 606 -15.53 43.04 -5.62
N GLU A 607 -14.60 42.84 -4.68
CA GLU A 607 -14.10 43.88 -3.77
C GLU A 607 -12.93 44.69 -4.37
N GLY A 608 -12.50 44.40 -5.61
CA GLY A 608 -11.36 45.06 -6.25
C GLY A 608 -9.99 44.54 -5.79
N ALA A 609 -9.95 43.44 -5.04
CA ALA A 609 -8.70 42.81 -4.60
C ALA A 609 -8.13 41.88 -5.69
N LEU A 610 -6.80 41.86 -5.79
CA LEU A 610 -6.10 40.93 -6.67
C LEU A 610 -6.06 39.55 -6.02
N CYS A 611 -6.52 38.54 -6.75
CA CYS A 611 -6.54 37.15 -6.33
C CYS A 611 -5.56 36.31 -7.16
N LYS A 612 -4.89 35.36 -6.52
CA LYS A 612 -3.97 34.40 -7.16
C LYS A 612 -4.26 32.97 -6.72
N ILE A 613 -4.28 32.05 -7.67
CA ILE A 613 -4.49 30.62 -7.45
C ILE A 613 -3.54 29.84 -8.36
N TRP A 614 -2.65 29.04 -7.77
CA TRP A 614 -1.96 27.99 -8.51
C TRP A 614 -2.89 26.79 -8.57
N LEU A 615 -3.28 26.42 -9.79
CA LEU A 615 -4.34 25.46 -10.03
C LEU A 615 -3.84 24.03 -9.78
N GLU A 616 -4.64 23.32 -8.99
CA GLU A 616 -4.68 21.87 -8.92
C GLU A 616 -5.70 21.36 -9.96
N ASP A 617 -5.40 21.64 -11.24
CA ASP A 617 -6.19 21.22 -12.40
C ASP A 617 -5.80 19.81 -12.91
N VAL A 618 -6.58 19.27 -13.86
CA VAL A 618 -6.29 17.94 -14.46
C VAL A 618 -4.87 17.87 -15.01
N VAL A 619 -4.35 18.96 -15.60
CA VAL A 619 -2.98 19.01 -16.12
C VAL A 619 -1.95 18.78 -15.00
N SER A 620 -2.07 19.51 -13.90
CA SER A 620 -1.18 19.37 -12.75
C SER A 620 -1.32 18.00 -12.05
N LEU A 621 -2.53 17.45 -11.98
CA LEU A 621 -2.82 16.18 -11.32
C LEU A 621 -2.35 14.98 -12.16
N LYS A 622 -2.51 15.00 -13.49
CA LYS A 622 -1.93 14.01 -14.43
C LYS A 622 -0.41 13.94 -14.32
N LYS A 623 0.27 15.06 -14.09
CA LYS A 623 1.73 15.05 -13.85
C LYS A 623 2.12 14.32 -12.56
N ARG A 624 1.25 14.31 -11.54
CA ARG A 624 1.48 13.55 -10.30
C ARG A 624 1.20 12.06 -10.49
N LEU A 625 0.22 11.71 -11.31
CA LEU A 625 0.03 10.33 -11.77
C LEU A 625 1.25 9.83 -12.55
N THR A 626 1.79 10.66 -13.44
CA THR A 626 3.03 10.35 -14.17
C THR A 626 4.19 10.15 -13.19
N LEU A 627 4.37 11.05 -12.22
CA LEU A 627 5.40 10.91 -11.17
C LEU A 627 5.24 9.61 -10.36
N MET A 628 4.00 9.22 -10.03
CA MET A 628 3.71 7.98 -9.31
C MET A 628 4.21 6.76 -10.11
N HIS A 629 3.87 6.68 -11.40
CA HIS A 629 4.35 5.60 -12.28
C HIS A 629 5.87 5.63 -12.48
N GLU A 630 6.45 6.81 -12.75
CA GLU A 630 7.91 6.99 -12.91
C GLU A 630 8.71 6.49 -11.70
N LYS A 631 8.12 6.59 -10.50
CA LYS A 631 8.77 6.21 -9.23
C LYS A 631 8.36 4.83 -8.74
N GLY A 632 7.48 4.13 -9.44
CA GLY A 632 6.98 2.81 -9.03
C GLY A 632 6.25 2.85 -7.69
N LEU A 633 5.54 3.94 -7.38
CA LEU A 633 4.82 4.08 -6.12
C LEU A 633 3.61 3.12 -6.07
N ALA A 634 3.19 2.76 -4.87
CA ALA A 634 2.02 1.90 -4.64
C ALA A 634 0.69 2.51 -5.09
N GLY A 635 0.61 3.84 -5.16
CA GLY A 635 -0.61 4.53 -5.53
C GLY A 635 -0.63 6.03 -5.25
N MET A 636 -1.84 6.60 -5.30
CA MET A 636 -2.15 7.99 -4.99
C MET A 636 -3.33 8.08 -4.02
N ALA A 637 -3.33 9.14 -3.20
CA ALA A 637 -4.37 9.41 -2.22
C ALA A 637 -4.85 10.86 -2.32
N ALA A 638 -6.14 11.12 -2.47
CA ALA A 638 -6.65 12.48 -2.62
C ALA A 638 -7.22 13.05 -1.32
N TRP A 639 -6.65 14.18 -0.87
CA TRP A 639 -7.23 15.03 0.17
C TRP A 639 -7.99 16.20 -0.46
N SER A 640 -9.31 16.22 -0.41
CA SER A 640 -10.20 15.11 -0.05
C SER A 640 -11.33 15.04 -1.05
N ILE A 641 -12.09 13.95 -1.03
CA ILE A 641 -13.20 13.74 -1.98
C ILE A 641 -14.24 14.86 -1.92
N ASN A 642 -14.36 15.50 -0.76
CA ASN A 642 -15.30 16.58 -0.50
C ASN A 642 -14.97 17.86 -1.28
N TRP A 643 -13.75 17.95 -1.81
CA TRP A 643 -13.28 19.09 -2.62
C TRP A 643 -13.37 18.85 -4.13
N MET A 644 -13.89 17.69 -4.58
CA MET A 644 -14.03 17.36 -6.00
C MET A 644 -15.03 18.26 -6.76
N ASP A 645 -15.13 18.02 -8.06
CA ASP A 645 -16.19 18.53 -8.93
C ASP A 645 -17.58 18.04 -8.49
N GLY A 646 -18.62 18.78 -8.89
CA GLY A 646 -20.00 18.44 -8.54
C GLY A 646 -20.49 17.12 -9.13
N GLU A 647 -19.90 16.68 -10.25
CA GLU A 647 -20.21 15.44 -10.95
C GLU A 647 -19.40 14.23 -10.45
N ARG A 648 -18.39 14.50 -9.61
CA ARG A 648 -17.49 13.51 -8.99
C ARG A 648 -16.66 12.70 -9.98
N GLN A 649 -16.24 13.33 -11.07
CA GLN A 649 -15.48 12.71 -12.15
C GLN A 649 -14.01 13.10 -12.18
N LEU A 650 -13.52 13.92 -11.23
CA LEU A 650 -12.12 14.35 -11.22
C LEU A 650 -11.11 13.20 -11.28
N TRP A 651 -11.33 12.10 -10.54
CA TRP A 651 -10.47 10.93 -10.64
C TRP A 651 -10.44 10.36 -12.06
N ASN A 652 -11.58 10.20 -12.72
CA ASN A 652 -11.64 9.71 -14.09
C ASN A 652 -10.88 10.63 -15.06
N HIS A 653 -11.05 11.94 -14.96
CA HIS A 653 -10.30 12.89 -15.78
C HIS A 653 -8.77 12.82 -15.57
N ILE A 654 -8.30 12.45 -14.37
CA ILE A 654 -6.88 12.22 -14.10
C ILE A 654 -6.39 10.93 -14.76
N LEU A 655 -7.24 9.90 -14.82
CA LEU A 655 -6.92 8.56 -15.32
C LEU A 655 -7.08 8.40 -16.83
N GLU A 656 -7.85 9.27 -17.49
CA GLU A 656 -7.95 9.32 -18.95
C GLU A 656 -6.57 9.58 -19.57
N ASP A 657 -6.28 8.95 -20.71
CA ASP A 657 -5.03 9.20 -21.47
C ASP A 657 -5.02 10.60 -22.11
#